data_AF-A0A3C2ANV1-F1
#
_entry.id   AF-A0A3C2ANV1-F1
#
_cell.length_a   1.000
_cell.length_b   1.000
_cell.length_c   1.000
_cell.angle_alpha   90.00
_cell.angle_beta   90.00
_cell.angle_gamma   90.00
#
_symmetry.space_group_name_H-M   'P 1'
#
loop_
_entity.id
_entity.type
_entity.pdbx_description
1 polymer ?
#
loop_
_entity_poly.entity_id
_entity_poly.type
_entity_poly.pdbx_seq_one_letter_code
_entity_poly.pdbx_strand_id
1 'polypeptide(L)'
;MHSFIKPLIVLGIGGVTYLLSVVNYQWTDAQAYHGPQEVNFFRGNNIALPLSDNGYFKASGNCDGCHGFDPTFAANVDGELNDVSPITYWRGSMMANAAKDPLWKAKVSHEITVNPQHQSALEDKCTTCHAPMGKYTNEEFGLGPYSMADLETDSMGMDGVSCMACHKQSDQQLGNLNSGALNFTSQPVVFGPFEKPFEAPMQDLVGVLPAYSEHINDAGICAGCHSLVTESVDLSGNYTGGTFVEQATYHEWLNSAYDDGQSNATTCQGCHMPRIADEVIISANYSELFPRSPYALHELVGGNSFMLKILKQNSTSLGISASDEVMDSTIARTERMLQQQTMNVDLTFDTFNSDTAFIELRLENLAGHKFPSGYPARRAFVEFLVFQDNGDTLFKSGVLQSDFNVFGQNATFEPHYDVIRNEQEVQIYEMVMGDVNGNVTTVLERAVAPLKDNRLVPLGFTTSHSVYDTTLIAGAALADANFNFEGFEGSGTDLVKYHVPLNGYNGTIKVISRVYYQPVPPKWLEEMFSVSTPAINEFETMYNNADQAPVLVASDSILGINVVTGIQDISSREFEIYPNPTKNGVVYLKGFELIEIDEIEVFNLRGKLIQSYPTYPANGIEISGKAGVYLLKMKSGSSAQILRVYKTE
;
A
#
# COMPACT_ATOMS: atom_id res chain seq x y z
N MET A 1 65.90 0.89 -65.38
CA MET A 1 64.95 0.17 -64.51
C MET A 1 65.24 0.41 -63.02
N HIS A 2 65.52 1.65 -62.61
CA HIS A 2 65.96 2.01 -61.24
C HIS A 2 65.40 3.38 -60.77
N SER A 3 64.29 3.87 -61.36
CA SER A 3 63.69 5.16 -60.99
C SER A 3 62.25 5.06 -60.43
N PHE A 4 61.66 3.86 -60.38
CA PHE A 4 60.27 3.68 -59.91
C PHE A 4 60.14 2.85 -58.62
N ILE A 5 61.24 2.34 -58.06
CA ILE A 5 61.20 1.49 -56.85
C ILE A 5 61.22 2.31 -55.56
N LYS A 6 61.84 3.51 -55.56
CA LYS A 6 61.93 4.36 -54.35
C LYS A 6 60.60 4.99 -53.91
N PRO A 7 59.70 5.48 -54.79
CA PRO A 7 58.42 6.06 -54.35
C PRO A 7 57.44 5.00 -53.81
N LEU A 8 57.45 3.80 -54.38
CA LEU A 8 56.56 2.70 -53.99
C LEU A 8 56.91 2.10 -52.63
N ILE A 9 58.20 2.05 -52.26
CA ILE A 9 58.62 1.58 -50.93
C ILE A 9 58.31 2.63 -49.85
N VAL A 10 58.42 3.94 -50.15
CA VAL A 10 58.08 4.99 -49.19
C VAL A 10 56.56 5.09 -48.96
N LEU A 11 55.75 4.92 -50.01
CA LEU A 11 54.28 4.82 -49.88
C LEU A 11 53.85 3.53 -49.18
N GLY A 12 54.54 2.41 -49.43
CA GLY A 12 54.27 1.14 -48.74
C GLY A 12 54.64 1.18 -47.26
N ILE A 13 55.79 1.74 -46.90
CA ILE A 13 56.20 1.88 -45.49
C ILE A 13 55.31 2.91 -44.77
N GLY A 14 55.00 4.05 -45.39
CA GLY A 14 54.11 5.07 -44.82
C GLY A 14 52.66 4.58 -44.65
N GLY A 15 52.16 3.77 -45.58
CA GLY A 15 50.83 3.16 -45.48
C GLY A 15 50.76 2.09 -44.38
N VAL A 16 51.82 1.29 -44.21
CA VAL A 16 51.90 0.26 -43.16
C VAL A 16 52.10 0.88 -41.78
N THR A 17 52.89 1.94 -41.63
CA THR A 17 52.99 2.67 -40.34
C THR A 17 51.72 3.43 -39.99
N TYR A 18 51.00 4.01 -40.97
CA TYR A 18 49.69 4.60 -40.73
C TYR A 18 48.66 3.54 -40.31
N LEU A 19 48.55 2.43 -41.04
CA LEU A 19 47.63 1.33 -40.68
C LEU A 19 47.96 0.70 -39.32
N LEU A 20 49.23 0.49 -39.00
CA LEU A 20 49.62 0.00 -37.66
C LEU A 20 49.40 1.02 -36.55
N SER A 21 49.43 2.33 -36.85
CA SER A 21 49.09 3.39 -35.90
C SER A 21 47.59 3.48 -35.63
N VAL A 22 46.74 3.20 -36.62
CA VAL A 22 45.27 3.20 -36.46
C VAL A 22 44.79 1.88 -35.82
N VAL A 23 45.47 0.75 -36.07
CA VAL A 23 45.12 -0.55 -35.47
C VAL A 23 45.55 -0.67 -34.00
N ASN A 24 46.59 0.07 -33.57
CA ASN A 24 47.00 0.16 -32.16
C ASN A 24 46.51 1.43 -31.46
N TYR A 25 45.76 2.31 -32.14
CA TYR A 25 45.05 3.37 -31.46
C TYR A 25 43.86 2.73 -30.76
N GLN A 26 44.02 2.45 -29.46
CA GLN A 26 42.85 2.34 -28.60
C GLN A 26 42.14 3.68 -28.72
N TRP A 27 41.02 3.67 -29.45
CA TRP A 27 40.00 4.69 -29.26
C TRP A 27 39.74 4.66 -27.77
N THR A 28 40.20 5.69 -27.07
CA THR A 28 39.60 5.98 -25.78
C THR A 28 38.12 6.11 -26.12
N ASP A 29 37.28 5.22 -25.56
CA ASP A 29 35.85 5.41 -25.63
C ASP A 29 35.62 6.87 -25.34
N ALA A 30 34.98 7.59 -26.28
CA ALA A 30 34.67 8.98 -26.07
C ALA A 30 34.04 9.05 -24.68
N GLN A 31 34.72 9.71 -23.73
CA GLN A 31 34.12 9.93 -22.42
C GLN A 31 32.80 10.62 -22.74
N ALA A 32 31.69 9.91 -22.51
CA ALA A 32 30.38 10.49 -22.71
C ALA A 32 30.39 11.78 -21.88
N TYR A 33 30.28 12.93 -22.54
CA TYR A 33 30.28 14.24 -21.88
C TYR A 33 29.13 14.33 -20.87
N HIS A 34 28.13 13.47 -21.03
CA HIS A 34 26.99 13.31 -20.16
C HIS A 34 26.97 11.90 -19.57
N GLY A 35 26.71 11.81 -18.27
CA GLY A 35 26.50 10.51 -17.62
C GLY A 35 25.22 9.84 -18.13
N PRO A 36 25.02 8.52 -17.91
CA PRO A 36 23.79 7.82 -18.31
C PRO A 36 22.51 8.51 -17.83
N GLN A 37 22.54 9.08 -16.62
CA GLN A 37 21.42 9.84 -16.03
C GLN A 37 21.11 11.12 -16.81
N GLU A 38 22.13 11.85 -17.24
CA GLU A 38 21.97 13.10 -17.97
C GLU A 38 21.56 12.82 -19.42
N VAL A 39 22.12 11.77 -20.04
CA VAL A 39 21.68 11.28 -21.34
C VAL A 39 20.23 10.83 -21.30
N ASN A 40 19.81 10.11 -20.26
CA ASN A 40 18.45 9.65 -20.12
C ASN A 40 17.48 10.77 -19.71
N PHE A 41 17.92 11.77 -18.96
CA PHE A 41 17.16 13.00 -18.71
C PHE A 41 16.86 13.72 -20.04
N PHE A 42 17.87 13.90 -20.89
CA PHE A 42 17.66 14.49 -22.22
C PHE A 42 16.91 13.56 -23.19
N ARG A 43 17.06 12.24 -23.10
CA ARG A 43 16.36 11.27 -23.98
C ARG A 43 14.92 10.99 -23.54
N GLY A 44 14.64 11.03 -22.25
CA GLY A 44 13.36 10.64 -21.67
C GLY A 44 12.23 11.59 -21.96
N ASN A 45 12.59 12.84 -22.23
CA ASN A 45 11.68 13.84 -22.74
C ASN A 45 11.62 13.88 -24.28
N ASN A 46 12.38 13.02 -24.97
CA ASN A 46 12.44 12.91 -26.44
C ASN A 46 11.87 11.58 -26.98
N ILE A 47 11.25 10.74 -26.14
CA ILE A 47 10.53 9.55 -26.61
C ILE A 47 9.25 10.01 -27.32
N ALA A 48 9.12 9.67 -28.60
CA ALA A 48 8.02 10.14 -29.44
C ALA A 48 6.66 9.70 -28.87
N LEU A 49 5.76 10.67 -28.72
CA LEU A 49 4.35 10.47 -28.42
C LEU A 49 3.53 10.40 -29.71
N PRO A 50 2.36 9.74 -29.69
CA PRO A 50 1.50 9.66 -30.87
C PRO A 50 1.04 11.05 -31.32
N LEU A 51 1.07 11.26 -32.64
CA LEU A 51 0.60 12.49 -33.31
C LEU A 51 -0.78 12.30 -33.95
N SER A 52 -1.50 11.23 -33.61
CA SER A 52 -2.79 10.90 -34.20
C SER A 52 -3.80 12.03 -34.05
N ASP A 53 -4.59 12.19 -35.10
CA ASP A 53 -5.63 13.19 -35.25
C ASP A 53 -6.77 12.58 -36.07
N ASN A 54 -7.96 12.58 -35.51
CA ASN A 54 -9.17 12.08 -36.17
C ASN A 54 -10.22 13.17 -36.37
N GLY A 55 -9.84 14.44 -36.20
CA GLY A 55 -10.73 15.60 -36.27
C GLY A 55 -11.54 15.86 -35.00
N TYR A 56 -11.73 14.86 -34.13
CA TYR A 56 -12.47 14.98 -32.88
C TYR A 56 -11.55 15.16 -31.67
N PHE A 57 -10.50 14.36 -31.61
CA PHE A 57 -9.44 14.34 -30.60
C PHE A 57 -8.06 14.51 -31.25
N LYS A 58 -7.10 14.96 -30.44
CA LYS A 58 -5.66 15.02 -30.76
C LYS A 58 -4.90 14.21 -29.73
N ALA A 59 -3.95 13.40 -30.17
CA ALA A 59 -3.06 12.65 -29.28
C ALA A 59 -2.01 13.55 -28.60
N SER A 60 -1.43 13.07 -27.50
CA SER A 60 -0.52 13.78 -26.59
C SER A 60 0.69 14.40 -27.28
N GLY A 61 1.21 13.77 -28.33
CA GLY A 61 2.37 14.29 -29.08
C GLY A 61 2.11 15.63 -29.74
N ASN A 62 0.84 15.98 -30.01
CA ASN A 62 0.49 17.29 -30.54
C ASN A 62 0.64 18.40 -29.47
N CYS A 63 0.67 18.05 -28.19
CA CYS A 63 0.85 18.97 -27.07
C CYS A 63 2.32 19.08 -26.62
N ASP A 64 3.12 18.03 -26.85
CA ASP A 64 4.50 17.87 -26.37
C ASP A 64 5.44 18.99 -26.79
N GLY A 65 5.33 19.49 -28.02
CA GLY A 65 6.23 20.55 -28.51
C GLY A 65 6.12 21.88 -27.75
N CYS A 66 5.01 22.13 -27.06
CA CYS A 66 4.78 23.36 -26.29
C CYS A 66 4.70 23.07 -24.78
N HIS A 67 4.02 22.00 -24.40
CA HIS A 67 3.75 21.62 -23.00
C HIS A 67 4.63 20.45 -22.53
N GLY A 68 5.67 20.10 -23.27
CA GLY A 68 6.71 19.15 -22.87
C GLY A 68 7.93 19.84 -22.28
N PHE A 69 8.98 19.06 -22.09
CA PHE A 69 10.26 19.56 -21.58
C PHE A 69 10.86 20.63 -22.48
N ASP A 70 11.23 21.76 -21.89
CA ASP A 70 11.96 22.82 -22.58
C ASP A 70 13.48 22.68 -22.35
N PRO A 71 14.28 22.33 -23.37
CA PRO A 71 15.73 22.21 -23.22
C PRO A 71 16.43 23.52 -22.92
N THR A 72 15.76 24.67 -23.08
CA THR A 72 16.29 25.99 -22.72
C THR A 72 15.97 26.38 -21.28
N PHE A 73 15.14 25.60 -20.57
CA PHE A 73 14.64 25.88 -19.22
C PHE A 73 13.99 27.28 -19.10
N ALA A 74 13.35 27.76 -20.18
CA ALA A 74 12.65 29.03 -20.19
C ALA A 74 11.15 28.88 -19.89
N ALA A 75 10.57 27.74 -20.26
CA ALA A 75 9.18 27.37 -20.03
C ALA A 75 9.07 26.03 -19.31
N ASN A 76 7.90 25.77 -18.73
CA ASN A 76 7.55 24.55 -18.03
C ASN A 76 8.53 24.19 -16.90
N VAL A 77 9.08 25.20 -16.24
CA VAL A 77 9.98 25.04 -15.08
C VAL A 77 9.45 25.81 -13.88
N ASP A 78 9.78 25.32 -12.68
CA ASP A 78 9.50 26.02 -11.42
C ASP A 78 10.55 27.11 -11.11
N GLY A 79 10.42 27.77 -9.96
CA GLY A 79 11.36 28.82 -9.53
C GLY A 79 12.79 28.34 -9.29
N GLU A 80 13.00 27.03 -9.17
CA GLU A 80 14.31 26.37 -9.01
C GLU A 80 14.85 25.79 -10.32
N LEU A 81 14.16 26.00 -11.44
CA LEU A 81 14.46 25.47 -12.78
C LEU A 81 14.27 23.96 -12.92
N ASN A 82 13.46 23.32 -12.06
CA ASN A 82 13.08 21.93 -12.24
C ASN A 82 11.99 21.84 -13.33
N ASP A 83 12.02 20.80 -14.17
CA ASP A 83 10.95 20.51 -15.12
C ASP A 83 9.64 20.22 -14.38
N VAL A 84 8.60 20.98 -14.72
CA VAL A 84 7.21 20.84 -14.25
C VAL A 84 6.23 20.73 -15.44
N SER A 85 6.73 20.35 -16.61
CA SER A 85 5.91 20.16 -17.80
C SER A 85 4.84 19.09 -17.58
N PRO A 86 3.59 19.36 -18.00
CA PRO A 86 2.49 18.42 -17.79
C PRO A 86 2.76 17.09 -18.51
N ILE A 87 3.43 17.10 -19.67
CA ILE A 87 3.74 15.87 -20.42
C ILE A 87 4.73 14.98 -19.66
N THR A 88 5.81 15.53 -19.08
CA THR A 88 6.77 14.74 -18.30
C THR A 88 6.10 14.08 -17.11
N TYR A 89 5.25 14.81 -16.39
CA TYR A 89 4.54 14.27 -15.23
C TYR A 89 3.48 13.22 -15.63
N TRP A 90 2.69 13.52 -16.65
CA TRP A 90 1.62 12.64 -17.13
C TRP A 90 2.15 11.33 -17.72
N ARG A 91 3.19 11.36 -18.58
CA ARG A 91 3.61 10.20 -19.38
C ARG A 91 4.08 9.00 -18.54
N GLY A 92 4.56 9.26 -17.32
CA GLY A 92 4.95 8.22 -16.36
C GLY A 92 3.81 7.67 -15.51
N SER A 93 2.63 8.30 -15.52
CA SER A 93 1.47 7.94 -14.70
C SER A 93 0.76 6.67 -15.19
N MET A 94 -0.09 6.10 -14.33
CA MET A 94 -1.00 5.03 -14.75
C MET A 94 -2.03 5.52 -15.78
N MET A 95 -2.38 6.82 -15.80
CA MET A 95 -3.33 7.39 -16.77
C MET A 95 -2.78 7.33 -18.20
N ALA A 96 -1.53 7.74 -18.40
CA ALA A 96 -0.85 7.66 -19.71
C ALA A 96 -0.64 6.22 -20.19
N ASN A 97 -0.61 5.26 -19.26
CA ASN A 97 -0.34 3.86 -19.54
C ASN A 97 -1.57 2.97 -19.33
N ALA A 98 -2.77 3.55 -19.19
CA ALA A 98 -3.99 2.82 -18.85
C ALA A 98 -4.36 1.76 -19.90
N ALA A 99 -4.18 2.07 -21.19
CA ALA A 99 -4.38 1.16 -22.31
C ALA A 99 -3.23 0.15 -22.50
N LYS A 100 -2.11 0.36 -21.81
CA LYS A 100 -0.88 -0.47 -21.89
C LYS A 100 -0.72 -1.36 -20.66
N ASP A 101 -1.54 -1.18 -19.62
CA ASP A 101 -1.49 -1.94 -18.38
C ASP A 101 -1.73 -3.45 -18.64
N PRO A 102 -0.73 -4.31 -18.41
CA PRO A 102 -0.85 -5.74 -18.68
C PRO A 102 -1.84 -6.43 -17.73
N LEU A 103 -2.03 -5.95 -16.49
CA LEU A 103 -3.05 -6.49 -15.58
C LEU A 103 -4.45 -6.18 -16.11
N TRP A 104 -4.67 -4.95 -16.59
CA TRP A 104 -5.95 -4.58 -17.18
C TRP A 104 -6.26 -5.43 -18.41
N LYS A 105 -5.30 -5.57 -19.35
CA LYS A 105 -5.49 -6.43 -20.54
C LYS A 105 -5.76 -7.89 -20.17
N ALA A 106 -5.01 -8.44 -19.22
CA ALA A 106 -5.23 -9.80 -18.70
C ALA A 106 -6.63 -9.93 -18.08
N LYS A 107 -7.07 -8.90 -17.34
CA LYS A 107 -8.39 -8.89 -16.71
C LYS A 107 -9.52 -8.83 -17.72
N VAL A 108 -9.46 -7.95 -18.72
CA VAL A 108 -10.43 -7.92 -19.83
C VAL A 108 -10.46 -9.28 -20.52
N SER A 109 -9.29 -9.86 -20.81
CA SER A 109 -9.19 -11.19 -21.41
C SER A 109 -9.83 -12.29 -20.57
N HIS A 110 -9.72 -12.20 -19.24
CA HIS A 110 -10.36 -13.12 -18.32
C HIS A 110 -11.88 -12.97 -18.33
N GLU A 111 -12.41 -11.74 -18.22
CA GLU A 111 -13.86 -11.48 -18.24
C GLU A 111 -14.51 -12.03 -19.53
N ILE A 112 -13.91 -11.75 -20.70
CA ILE A 112 -14.45 -12.23 -21.99
C ILE A 112 -14.31 -13.74 -22.18
N THR A 113 -13.33 -14.38 -21.53
CA THR A 113 -13.18 -15.84 -21.56
C THR A 113 -14.25 -16.51 -20.69
N VAL A 114 -14.59 -15.88 -19.57
CA VAL A 114 -15.62 -16.36 -18.64
C VAL A 114 -17.03 -16.14 -19.19
N ASN A 115 -17.29 -14.98 -19.80
CA ASN A 115 -18.58 -14.59 -20.36
C ASN A 115 -18.47 -14.21 -21.85
N PRO A 116 -18.18 -15.18 -22.74
CA PRO A 116 -17.89 -14.91 -24.17
C PRO A 116 -19.08 -14.28 -24.92
N GLN A 117 -20.31 -14.55 -24.49
CA GLN A 117 -21.51 -13.94 -25.06
C GLN A 117 -21.59 -12.42 -24.82
N HIS A 118 -20.82 -11.88 -23.87
CA HIS A 118 -20.76 -10.45 -23.54
C HIS A 118 -19.46 -9.77 -23.99
N GLN A 119 -18.61 -10.46 -24.76
CA GLN A 119 -17.30 -9.94 -25.20
C GLN A 119 -17.38 -8.49 -25.71
N SER A 120 -18.27 -8.23 -26.67
CA SER A 120 -18.39 -6.88 -27.25
C SER A 120 -18.80 -5.81 -26.25
N ALA A 121 -19.65 -6.14 -25.26
CA ALA A 121 -20.10 -5.18 -24.25
C ALA A 121 -19.01 -4.94 -23.19
N LEU A 122 -18.29 -5.99 -22.78
CA LEU A 122 -17.21 -5.92 -21.81
C LEU A 122 -16.01 -5.11 -22.34
N GLU A 123 -15.55 -5.40 -23.56
CA GLU A 123 -14.43 -4.67 -24.17
C GLU A 123 -14.77 -3.18 -24.35
N ASP A 124 -15.97 -2.90 -24.87
CA ASP A 124 -16.46 -1.54 -25.05
C ASP A 124 -16.60 -0.77 -23.74
N LYS A 125 -17.09 -1.44 -22.69
CA LYS A 125 -17.20 -0.86 -21.35
C LYS A 125 -15.83 -0.56 -20.76
N CYS A 126 -14.89 -1.50 -20.82
CA CYS A 126 -13.56 -1.32 -20.21
C CYS A 126 -12.76 -0.18 -20.86
N THR A 127 -12.93 0.03 -22.17
CA THR A 127 -12.22 1.07 -22.92
C THR A 127 -12.75 2.48 -22.66
N THR A 128 -13.97 2.65 -22.11
CA THR A 128 -14.49 3.97 -21.71
C THR A 128 -13.58 4.71 -20.73
N CYS A 129 -12.93 3.99 -19.81
CA CYS A 129 -12.02 4.58 -18.81
C CYS A 129 -10.53 4.38 -19.18
N HIS A 130 -10.17 3.30 -19.86
CA HIS A 130 -8.76 2.97 -20.15
C HIS A 130 -8.24 3.49 -21.50
N ALA A 131 -9.13 3.71 -22.46
CA ALA A 131 -8.82 4.24 -23.79
C ALA A 131 -9.92 5.22 -24.26
N PRO A 132 -10.29 6.24 -23.46
CA PRO A 132 -11.48 7.07 -23.69
C PRO A 132 -11.47 7.73 -25.07
N MET A 133 -10.33 8.23 -25.53
CA MET A 133 -10.27 8.92 -26.82
C MET A 133 -10.59 8.01 -28.00
N GLY A 134 -10.13 6.75 -28.00
CA GLY A 134 -10.50 5.76 -29.02
C GLY A 134 -11.98 5.39 -28.94
N LYS A 135 -12.46 5.03 -27.73
CA LYS A 135 -13.85 4.67 -27.49
C LYS A 135 -14.85 5.76 -27.90
N TYR A 136 -14.63 6.99 -27.45
CA TYR A 136 -15.54 8.11 -27.74
C TYR A 136 -15.42 8.64 -29.17
N THR A 137 -14.32 8.36 -29.87
CA THR A 137 -14.23 8.55 -31.32
C THR A 137 -15.18 7.60 -32.06
N ASN A 138 -15.16 6.31 -31.70
CA ASN A 138 -16.05 5.33 -32.31
C ASN A 138 -17.52 5.68 -32.09
N GLU A 139 -17.85 6.17 -30.89
CA GLU A 139 -19.21 6.63 -30.57
C GLU A 139 -19.61 7.85 -31.39
N GLU A 140 -18.79 8.91 -31.41
CA GLU A 140 -19.07 10.15 -32.17
C GLU A 140 -19.28 9.87 -33.66
N PHE A 141 -18.50 8.96 -34.25
CA PHE A 141 -18.59 8.63 -35.67
C PHE A 141 -19.54 7.45 -35.98
N GLY A 142 -20.23 6.89 -34.99
CA GLY A 142 -21.18 5.80 -35.19
C GLY A 142 -20.55 4.51 -35.73
N LEU A 143 -19.31 4.21 -35.32
CA LEU A 143 -18.54 3.05 -35.77
C LEU A 143 -18.88 1.76 -35.01
N GLY A 144 -19.72 1.85 -33.98
CA GLY A 144 -20.12 0.73 -33.12
C GLY A 144 -19.23 0.57 -31.88
N PRO A 145 -19.34 -0.58 -31.18
CA PRO A 145 -18.52 -0.87 -30.01
C PRO A 145 -17.02 -0.81 -30.33
N TYR A 146 -16.22 -0.33 -29.37
CA TYR A 146 -14.76 -0.25 -29.49
C TYR A 146 -14.12 -1.46 -28.81
N SER A 147 -13.57 -2.36 -29.64
CA SER A 147 -13.02 -3.64 -29.20
C SER A 147 -11.55 -3.53 -28.76
N MET A 148 -11.04 -4.57 -28.10
CA MET A 148 -9.60 -4.69 -27.83
C MET A 148 -8.78 -4.81 -29.12
N ALA A 149 -9.36 -5.37 -30.19
CA ALA A 149 -8.72 -5.45 -31.50
C ALA A 149 -8.61 -4.08 -32.19
N ASP A 150 -9.63 -3.22 -32.02
CA ASP A 150 -9.55 -1.83 -32.50
C ASP A 150 -8.44 -1.09 -31.77
N LEU A 151 -8.40 -1.21 -30.43
CA LEU A 151 -7.38 -0.60 -29.58
C LEU A 151 -5.95 -0.97 -30.00
N GLU A 152 -5.68 -2.23 -30.33
CA GLU A 152 -4.33 -2.69 -30.73
C GLU A 152 -3.75 -1.93 -31.92
N THR A 153 -4.61 -1.38 -32.80
CA THR A 153 -4.20 -0.67 -34.02
C THR A 153 -4.44 0.83 -33.96
N ASP A 154 -5.07 1.32 -32.89
CA ASP A 154 -5.40 2.72 -32.69
C ASP A 154 -4.38 3.39 -31.76
N SER A 155 -3.45 4.14 -32.34
CA SER A 155 -2.46 4.89 -31.58
C SER A 155 -3.05 6.02 -30.72
N MET A 156 -4.30 6.44 -30.97
CA MET A 156 -5.01 7.38 -30.11
C MET A 156 -5.60 6.69 -28.87
N GLY A 157 -6.23 5.53 -29.04
CA GLY A 157 -6.66 4.70 -27.92
C GLY A 157 -5.48 4.23 -27.05
N MET A 158 -4.36 3.85 -27.69
CA MET A 158 -3.13 3.46 -27.01
C MET A 158 -2.41 4.62 -26.28
N ASP A 159 -2.85 5.86 -26.48
CA ASP A 159 -2.40 7.03 -25.72
C ASP A 159 -3.05 7.10 -24.32
N GLY A 160 -3.93 6.14 -23.98
CA GLY A 160 -4.54 6.01 -22.67
C GLY A 160 -5.47 7.16 -22.31
N VAL A 161 -5.48 7.55 -21.03
CA VAL A 161 -6.18 8.74 -20.55
C VAL A 161 -5.28 9.95 -20.78
N SER A 162 -5.30 10.46 -22.02
CA SER A 162 -4.43 11.54 -22.51
C SER A 162 -5.03 12.94 -22.32
N CYS A 163 -4.32 13.98 -22.73
CA CYS A 163 -4.63 15.39 -22.47
C CYS A 163 -6.08 15.74 -22.84
N MET A 164 -6.52 15.33 -24.03
CA MET A 164 -7.87 15.65 -24.50
C MET A 164 -8.97 14.84 -23.79
N ALA A 165 -8.65 13.70 -23.17
CA ALA A 165 -9.62 12.94 -22.37
C ALA A 165 -10.09 13.71 -21.13
N CYS A 166 -9.28 14.65 -20.63
CA CYS A 166 -9.65 15.56 -19.54
C CYS A 166 -10.01 16.94 -20.10
N HIS A 167 -9.11 17.55 -20.88
CA HIS A 167 -9.25 18.96 -21.29
C HIS A 167 -10.38 19.21 -22.30
N LYS A 168 -10.96 18.19 -22.95
CA LYS A 168 -12.11 18.36 -23.86
C LYS A 168 -13.47 18.11 -23.17
N GLN A 169 -13.47 17.59 -21.93
CA GLN A 169 -14.71 17.30 -21.22
C GLN A 169 -15.57 18.55 -21.08
N SER A 170 -16.87 18.41 -21.23
CA SER A 170 -17.82 19.50 -21.02
C SER A 170 -18.21 19.60 -19.54
N ASP A 171 -18.66 20.77 -19.12
CA ASP A 171 -19.30 21.00 -17.83
C ASP A 171 -20.72 20.37 -17.72
N GLN A 172 -21.30 19.94 -18.84
CA GLN A 172 -22.62 19.32 -18.86
C GLN A 172 -22.60 17.94 -18.16
N GLN A 173 -23.42 17.83 -17.10
CA GLN A 173 -23.56 16.63 -16.25
C GLN A 173 -22.25 16.22 -15.56
N LEU A 174 -21.29 17.13 -15.44
CA LEU A 174 -20.07 16.92 -14.65
C LEU A 174 -20.44 16.50 -13.22
N GLY A 175 -19.73 15.52 -12.67
CA GLY A 175 -20.02 14.95 -11.35
C GLY A 175 -21.30 14.11 -11.23
N ASN A 176 -22.17 14.10 -12.26
CA ASN A 176 -23.40 13.29 -12.27
C ASN A 176 -23.28 12.05 -13.17
N LEU A 177 -22.30 12.04 -14.08
CA LEU A 177 -21.96 10.88 -14.89
C LEU A 177 -21.04 9.93 -14.12
N ASN A 178 -21.19 8.64 -14.39
CA ASN A 178 -20.37 7.57 -13.82
C ASN A 178 -20.25 6.41 -14.82
N SER A 179 -19.51 5.38 -14.43
CA SER A 179 -19.36 4.11 -15.13
C SER A 179 -18.77 4.29 -16.52
N GLY A 180 -17.76 5.15 -16.62
CA GLY A 180 -17.09 5.51 -17.85
C GLY A 180 -17.89 6.42 -18.75
N ALA A 181 -19.10 6.87 -18.37
CA ALA A 181 -19.82 7.89 -19.10
C ALA A 181 -19.10 9.24 -18.98
N LEU A 182 -18.67 9.78 -20.10
CA LEU A 182 -17.98 11.05 -20.23
C LEU A 182 -18.70 11.88 -21.29
N ASN A 183 -18.76 13.19 -21.08
CA ASN A 183 -19.36 14.10 -22.03
C ASN A 183 -18.28 15.01 -22.60
N PHE A 184 -18.16 15.01 -23.93
CA PHE A 184 -17.14 15.76 -24.65
C PHE A 184 -17.82 16.78 -25.56
N THR A 185 -17.18 17.93 -25.68
CA THR A 185 -17.64 18.97 -26.60
C THR A 185 -17.48 18.53 -28.06
N SER A 186 -18.46 18.81 -28.92
CA SER A 186 -18.33 18.48 -30.36
C SER A 186 -17.28 19.34 -31.08
N GLN A 187 -17.01 20.55 -30.59
CA GLN A 187 -15.98 21.43 -31.13
C GLN A 187 -14.58 20.99 -30.69
N PRO A 188 -13.53 21.24 -31.49
CA PRO A 188 -12.15 21.00 -31.09
C PRO A 188 -11.69 22.08 -30.10
N VAL A 189 -12.24 22.08 -28.88
CA VAL A 189 -11.90 22.99 -27.78
C VAL A 189 -11.15 22.24 -26.69
N VAL A 190 -10.26 22.95 -26.01
CA VAL A 190 -9.56 22.48 -24.82
C VAL A 190 -9.69 23.50 -23.69
N PHE A 191 -10.16 23.05 -22.54
CA PHE A 191 -10.41 23.88 -21.37
C PHE A 191 -9.20 23.95 -20.46
N GLY A 192 -8.89 25.13 -19.94
CA GLY A 192 -7.82 25.33 -18.97
C GLY A 192 -8.23 26.28 -17.84
N PRO A 193 -7.48 26.29 -16.72
CA PRO A 193 -7.85 27.05 -15.53
C PRO A 193 -7.47 28.53 -15.60
N PHE A 194 -6.78 28.97 -16.66
CA PHE A 194 -6.27 30.34 -16.78
C PHE A 194 -7.07 31.17 -17.77
N GLU A 195 -7.51 32.35 -17.31
CA GLU A 195 -8.19 33.33 -18.16
C GLU A 195 -7.27 33.85 -19.28
N LYS A 196 -7.89 34.29 -20.40
CA LYS A 196 -7.20 34.88 -21.56
C LYS A 196 -6.10 33.95 -22.10
N PRO A 197 -6.46 32.74 -22.58
CA PRO A 197 -5.49 31.84 -23.19
C PRO A 197 -4.87 32.46 -24.46
N PHE A 198 -3.65 32.05 -24.79
CA PHE A 198 -3.02 32.47 -26.05
C PHE A 198 -3.50 31.57 -27.19
N GLU A 199 -4.52 32.03 -27.92
CA GLU A 199 -5.27 31.19 -28.85
C GLU A 199 -4.51 30.76 -30.12
N ALA A 200 -3.82 31.69 -30.78
CA ALA A 200 -3.31 31.48 -32.13
C ALA A 200 -2.36 30.27 -32.28
N PRO A 201 -1.35 30.06 -31.40
CA PRO A 201 -0.49 28.87 -31.49
C PRO A 201 -1.26 27.54 -31.48
N MET A 202 -2.25 27.41 -30.61
CA MET A 202 -3.00 26.16 -30.45
C MET A 202 -3.98 25.94 -31.61
N GLN A 203 -4.60 27.00 -32.12
CA GLN A 203 -5.46 26.92 -33.30
C GLN A 203 -4.65 26.61 -34.56
N ASP A 204 -3.55 27.32 -34.79
CA ASP A 204 -2.80 27.26 -36.05
C ASP A 204 -1.91 26.01 -36.15
N LEU A 205 -1.36 25.51 -35.03
CA LEU A 205 -0.42 24.37 -35.02
C LEU A 205 -1.09 23.05 -34.67
N VAL A 206 -2.05 23.06 -33.73
CA VAL A 206 -2.70 21.84 -33.23
C VAL A 206 -4.13 21.69 -33.76
N GLY A 207 -4.79 22.79 -34.13
CA GLY A 207 -6.17 22.78 -34.59
C GLY A 207 -7.19 22.68 -33.46
N VAL A 208 -6.86 23.19 -32.26
CA VAL A 208 -7.77 23.27 -31.11
C VAL A 208 -7.89 24.70 -30.58
N LEU A 209 -9.09 25.08 -30.14
CA LEU A 209 -9.37 26.35 -29.48
C LEU A 209 -9.12 26.22 -27.97
N PRO A 210 -8.16 26.93 -27.36
CA PRO A 210 -8.07 26.97 -25.91
C PRO A 210 -9.13 27.90 -25.33
N ALA A 211 -9.79 27.46 -24.27
CA ALA A 211 -10.81 28.22 -23.58
C ALA A 211 -10.57 28.17 -22.06
N TYR A 212 -10.80 29.30 -21.38
CA TYR A 212 -10.89 29.28 -19.92
C TYR A 212 -12.21 28.63 -19.50
N SER A 213 -12.15 27.76 -18.49
CA SER A 213 -13.35 27.35 -17.78
C SER A 213 -13.04 26.91 -16.35
N GLU A 214 -13.91 27.28 -15.41
CA GLU A 214 -13.74 26.97 -14.00
C GLU A 214 -13.85 25.46 -13.71
N HIS A 215 -14.69 24.75 -14.48
CA HIS A 215 -15.00 23.33 -14.27
C HIS A 215 -13.79 22.39 -14.40
N ILE A 216 -12.68 22.82 -15.03
CA ILE A 216 -11.46 22.01 -15.08
C ILE A 216 -10.86 21.77 -13.68
N ASN A 217 -11.21 22.62 -12.71
CA ASN A 217 -10.80 22.50 -11.31
C ASN A 217 -11.80 21.73 -10.44
N ASP A 218 -12.96 21.35 -10.99
CA ASP A 218 -14.05 20.67 -10.30
C ASP A 218 -13.77 19.17 -10.20
N ALA A 219 -14.01 18.56 -9.03
CA ALA A 219 -13.78 17.14 -8.79
C ALA A 219 -14.57 16.23 -9.74
N GLY A 220 -15.71 16.72 -10.26
CA GLY A 220 -16.60 16.03 -11.17
C GLY A 220 -15.98 15.65 -12.51
N ILE A 221 -14.83 16.22 -12.90
CA ILE A 221 -14.07 15.78 -14.09
C ILE A 221 -13.49 14.37 -13.92
N CYS A 222 -13.33 13.92 -12.68
CA CYS A 222 -12.87 12.57 -12.36
C CYS A 222 -14.03 11.57 -12.24
N ALA A 223 -15.25 12.05 -11.99
CA ALA A 223 -16.40 11.25 -11.58
C ALA A 223 -16.77 10.15 -12.59
N GLY A 224 -16.75 10.49 -13.88
CA GLY A 224 -17.12 9.57 -14.95
C GLY A 224 -16.30 8.28 -14.92
N CYS A 225 -15.00 8.37 -14.66
CA CYS A 225 -14.11 7.19 -14.58
C CYS A 225 -13.99 6.61 -13.16
N HIS A 226 -14.10 7.44 -12.12
CA HIS A 226 -13.82 7.07 -10.72
C HIS A 226 -15.06 6.69 -9.91
N SER A 227 -16.14 6.27 -10.57
CA SER A 227 -17.25 5.50 -9.99
C SER A 227 -17.76 4.55 -11.06
N LEU A 228 -17.72 3.24 -10.83
CA LEU A 228 -18.09 2.22 -11.81
C LEU A 228 -19.15 1.30 -11.22
N VAL A 229 -20.31 1.34 -11.87
CA VAL A 229 -21.45 0.48 -11.61
C VAL A 229 -21.72 -0.32 -12.88
N THR A 230 -21.72 -1.64 -12.76
CA THR A 230 -21.87 -2.57 -13.89
C THR A 230 -23.08 -3.46 -13.68
N GLU A 231 -23.71 -3.89 -14.78
CA GLU A 231 -24.73 -4.93 -14.72
C GLU A 231 -24.09 -6.26 -14.33
N SER A 232 -24.81 -7.05 -13.53
CA SER A 232 -24.31 -8.32 -13.02
C SER A 232 -24.92 -9.51 -13.75
N VAL A 233 -24.15 -10.57 -13.93
CA VAL A 233 -24.57 -11.82 -14.58
C VAL A 233 -24.48 -13.03 -13.64
N ASP A 234 -25.31 -14.04 -13.89
CA ASP A 234 -25.22 -15.33 -13.21
C ASP A 234 -24.03 -16.17 -13.75
N LEU A 235 -23.82 -17.36 -13.17
CA LEU A 235 -22.72 -18.25 -13.59
C LEU A 235 -22.88 -18.80 -15.02
N SER A 236 -24.08 -18.72 -15.60
CA SER A 236 -24.35 -19.09 -17.00
C SER A 236 -24.25 -17.88 -17.94
N GLY A 237 -23.91 -16.70 -17.40
CA GLY A 237 -23.76 -15.48 -18.16
C GLY A 237 -25.06 -14.76 -18.49
N ASN A 238 -26.19 -15.11 -17.83
CA ASN A 238 -27.44 -14.37 -18.01
C ASN A 238 -27.47 -13.14 -17.09
N TYR A 239 -27.93 -12.01 -17.60
CA TYR A 239 -28.17 -10.83 -16.78
C TYR A 239 -29.12 -11.13 -15.61
N THR A 240 -28.72 -10.72 -14.42
CA THR A 240 -29.52 -10.82 -13.20
C THR A 240 -30.62 -9.76 -13.13
N GLY A 241 -30.48 -8.67 -13.92
CA GLY A 241 -31.28 -7.45 -13.82
C GLY A 241 -30.86 -6.53 -12.67
N GLY A 242 -29.81 -6.89 -11.93
CA GLY A 242 -29.18 -6.05 -10.91
C GLY A 242 -27.85 -5.46 -11.38
N THR A 243 -27.28 -4.62 -10.53
CA THR A 243 -25.98 -3.99 -10.74
C THR A 243 -25.08 -4.17 -9.54
N PHE A 244 -23.77 -4.10 -9.76
CA PHE A 244 -22.76 -4.09 -8.71
C PHE A 244 -21.89 -2.85 -8.80
N VAL A 245 -21.52 -2.31 -7.63
CA VAL A 245 -20.61 -1.17 -7.52
C VAL A 245 -19.20 -1.70 -7.38
N GLU A 246 -18.48 -1.77 -8.50
CA GLU A 246 -17.11 -2.27 -8.54
C GLU A 246 -16.15 -1.32 -7.83
N GLN A 247 -16.30 -0.02 -8.07
CA GLN A 247 -15.51 1.02 -7.44
C GLN A 247 -16.35 2.29 -7.32
N ALA A 248 -16.16 3.06 -6.26
CA ALA A 248 -16.98 4.24 -5.97
C ALA A 248 -16.15 5.43 -5.47
N THR A 249 -14.87 5.53 -5.82
CA THR A 249 -13.92 6.54 -5.28
C THR A 249 -14.50 7.96 -5.24
N TYR A 250 -15.15 8.42 -6.31
CA TYR A 250 -15.77 9.75 -6.35
C TYR A 250 -16.97 9.86 -5.40
N HIS A 251 -17.85 8.85 -5.34
CA HIS A 251 -18.95 8.85 -4.35
C HIS A 251 -18.46 8.69 -2.91
N GLU A 252 -17.37 7.95 -2.68
CA GLU A 252 -16.69 7.88 -1.38
C GLU A 252 -16.18 9.27 -0.96
N TRP A 253 -15.71 10.09 -1.92
CA TRP A 253 -15.34 11.48 -1.70
C TRP A 253 -16.53 12.40 -1.43
N LEU A 254 -17.65 12.24 -2.15
CA LEU A 254 -18.89 12.95 -1.85
C LEU A 254 -19.37 12.66 -0.41
N ASN A 255 -19.18 11.43 0.07
CA ASN A 255 -19.46 11.05 1.46
C ASN A 255 -18.26 11.29 2.38
N SER A 256 -17.66 12.48 2.32
CA SER A 256 -16.53 12.86 3.17
C SER A 256 -16.58 14.33 3.56
N ALA A 257 -15.74 14.72 4.51
CA ALA A 257 -15.52 16.11 4.89
C ALA A 257 -14.75 16.93 3.83
N TYR A 258 -14.32 16.30 2.72
CA TYR A 258 -13.56 16.91 1.65
C TYR A 258 -14.41 17.28 0.43
N ASP A 259 -15.68 16.86 0.39
CA ASP A 259 -16.65 17.31 -0.60
C ASP A 259 -16.80 18.84 -0.60
N ASP A 260 -17.27 19.38 -1.71
CA ASP A 260 -17.50 20.80 -1.88
C ASP A 260 -18.50 21.33 -0.84
N GLY A 261 -18.17 22.49 -0.26
CA GLY A 261 -19.01 23.13 0.76
C GLY A 261 -18.82 22.57 2.20
N GLN A 262 -17.96 21.57 2.39
CA GLN A 262 -17.57 21.09 3.72
C GLN A 262 -16.43 21.90 4.34
N SER A 263 -16.15 21.69 5.64
CA SER A 263 -15.11 22.45 6.35
C SER A 263 -13.68 22.16 5.87
N ASN A 264 -13.45 20.97 5.31
CA ASN A 264 -12.14 20.52 4.84
C ASN A 264 -12.13 20.36 3.31
N ALA A 265 -13.02 21.06 2.61
CA ALA A 265 -13.22 20.93 1.17
C ALA A 265 -11.90 20.98 0.39
N THR A 266 -11.65 19.93 -0.41
CA THR A 266 -10.55 19.86 -1.36
C THR A 266 -10.97 18.95 -2.50
N THR A 267 -10.78 19.41 -3.74
CA THR A 267 -11.12 18.61 -4.92
C THR A 267 -10.12 17.47 -5.12
N CYS A 268 -10.48 16.49 -5.95
CA CYS A 268 -9.57 15.42 -6.40
C CYS A 268 -8.22 16.00 -6.87
N GLN A 269 -8.28 17.06 -7.69
CA GLN A 269 -7.11 17.77 -8.21
C GLN A 269 -6.33 18.47 -7.10
N GLY A 270 -6.99 18.96 -6.04
CA GLY A 270 -6.32 19.60 -4.91
C GLY A 270 -5.28 18.69 -4.25
N CYS A 271 -5.54 17.38 -4.20
CA CYS A 271 -4.61 16.38 -3.66
C CYS A 271 -3.73 15.73 -4.74
N HIS A 272 -4.32 15.30 -5.87
CA HIS A 272 -3.61 14.50 -6.90
C HIS A 272 -2.93 15.34 -7.99
N MET A 273 -3.18 16.65 -8.02
CA MET A 273 -2.50 17.61 -8.88
C MET A 273 -2.03 18.81 -8.03
N PRO A 274 -1.06 18.60 -7.12
CA PRO A 274 -0.67 19.60 -6.15
C PRO A 274 -0.25 20.89 -6.84
N ARG A 275 -0.68 22.02 -6.27
CA ARG A 275 -0.41 23.34 -6.83
C ARG A 275 0.85 23.95 -6.23
N ILE A 276 1.72 24.46 -7.10
CA ILE A 276 2.84 25.32 -6.72
C ILE A 276 2.44 26.79 -6.86
N ALA A 277 2.99 27.63 -6.00
CA ALA A 277 2.76 29.08 -6.02
C ALA A 277 3.61 29.80 -7.07
N ASP A 278 4.62 29.11 -7.61
CA ASP A 278 5.57 29.65 -8.57
C ASP A 278 4.89 30.12 -9.85
N GLU A 279 5.47 31.16 -10.45
CA GLU A 279 5.08 31.70 -11.74
C GLU A 279 5.69 30.85 -12.87
N VAL A 280 4.86 30.09 -13.59
CA VAL A 280 5.31 29.16 -14.64
C VAL A 280 4.93 29.69 -16.03
N ILE A 281 5.90 29.80 -16.95
CA ILE A 281 5.61 29.99 -18.38
C ILE A 281 5.15 28.64 -18.94
N ILE A 282 3.86 28.50 -19.23
CA ILE A 282 3.23 27.20 -19.52
C ILE A 282 3.39 26.68 -20.96
N SER A 283 4.21 27.33 -21.79
CA SER A 283 4.47 26.88 -23.15
C SER A 283 5.87 27.28 -23.61
N ALA A 284 6.63 26.30 -24.10
CA ALA A 284 7.89 26.52 -24.78
C ALA A 284 7.70 27.28 -26.10
N ASN A 285 8.81 27.78 -26.65
CA ASN A 285 8.91 28.41 -27.98
C ASN A 285 8.24 29.78 -28.16
N TYR A 286 7.70 30.39 -27.10
CA TYR A 286 7.09 31.73 -27.15
C TYR A 286 7.63 32.64 -26.05
N SER A 287 8.51 33.58 -26.42
CA SER A 287 9.19 34.49 -25.49
C SER A 287 8.29 35.55 -24.86
N GLU A 288 7.14 35.83 -25.47
CA GLU A 288 6.21 36.89 -25.08
C GLU A 288 5.09 36.41 -24.14
N LEU A 289 5.16 35.17 -23.65
CA LEU A 289 4.18 34.61 -22.73
C LEU A 289 4.36 35.16 -21.32
N PHE A 290 3.23 35.53 -20.70
CA PHE A 290 3.19 35.85 -19.29
C PHE A 290 3.10 34.55 -18.47
N PRO A 291 3.85 34.44 -17.37
CA PRO A 291 3.77 33.28 -16.51
C PRO A 291 2.39 33.19 -15.83
N ARG A 292 2.04 31.99 -15.37
CA ARG A 292 0.77 31.68 -14.71
C ARG A 292 1.02 31.10 -13.32
N SER A 293 0.16 31.46 -12.38
CA SER A 293 0.13 30.93 -11.02
C SER A 293 -1.30 31.00 -10.44
N PRO A 294 -1.65 30.14 -9.47
CA PRO A 294 -0.91 28.93 -9.08
C PRO A 294 -0.94 27.88 -10.19
N TYR A 295 0.11 27.05 -10.27
CA TYR A 295 0.27 26.04 -11.32
C TYR A 295 0.07 24.63 -10.77
N ALA A 296 -0.75 23.80 -11.44
CA ALA A 296 -1.05 22.44 -10.99
C ALA A 296 -0.11 21.42 -11.64
N LEU A 297 0.61 20.67 -10.81
CA LEU A 297 1.50 19.60 -11.26
C LEU A 297 0.66 18.38 -11.70
N HIS A 298 0.93 17.83 -12.87
CA HIS A 298 0.20 16.66 -13.39
C HIS A 298 0.71 15.34 -12.78
N GLU A 299 1.00 15.33 -11.47
CA GLU A 299 1.53 14.15 -10.78
C GLU A 299 0.63 12.94 -10.96
N LEU A 300 -0.68 13.10 -10.75
CA LEU A 300 -1.72 12.12 -11.07
C LEU A 300 -1.41 10.72 -10.50
N VAL A 301 -0.74 10.70 -9.34
CA VAL A 301 -0.34 9.46 -8.68
C VAL A 301 -1.48 8.93 -7.81
N GLY A 302 -1.71 7.62 -7.91
CA GLY A 302 -2.47 6.82 -6.94
C GLY A 302 -1.52 5.92 -6.16
N GLY A 303 -2.02 4.80 -5.62
CA GLY A 303 -1.20 3.86 -4.82
C GLY A 303 -0.45 2.76 -5.60
N ASN A 304 -0.64 2.61 -6.91
CA ASN A 304 -0.19 1.40 -7.62
C ASN A 304 1.29 1.42 -8.07
N SER A 305 2.23 1.62 -7.14
CA SER A 305 3.68 1.59 -7.44
C SER A 305 4.13 0.24 -8.01
N PHE A 306 3.48 -0.86 -7.61
CA PHE A 306 3.74 -2.19 -8.15
C PHE A 306 3.59 -2.24 -9.67
N MET A 307 2.46 -1.74 -10.20
CA MET A 307 2.26 -1.74 -11.65
C MET A 307 3.22 -0.77 -12.35
N LEU A 308 3.49 0.41 -11.77
CA LEU A 308 4.49 1.33 -12.32
C LEU A 308 5.87 0.66 -12.44
N LYS A 309 6.27 -0.16 -11.47
CA LYS A 309 7.51 -0.96 -11.53
C LYS A 309 7.48 -2.00 -12.64
N ILE A 310 6.36 -2.72 -12.83
CA ILE A 310 6.18 -3.65 -13.96
C ILE A 310 6.28 -2.93 -15.30
N LEU A 311 5.58 -1.80 -15.46
CA LEU A 311 5.61 -0.98 -16.68
C LEU A 311 7.04 -0.54 -16.99
N LYS A 312 7.79 -0.07 -15.99
CA LYS A 312 9.20 0.31 -16.14
C LYS A 312 10.07 -0.87 -16.58
N GLN A 313 9.98 -2.01 -15.89
CA GLN A 313 10.80 -3.20 -16.16
C GLN A 313 10.53 -3.81 -17.54
N ASN A 314 9.34 -3.59 -18.09
CA ASN A 314 8.89 -4.16 -19.37
C ASN A 314 8.60 -3.06 -20.41
N SER A 315 9.25 -1.90 -20.29
CA SER A 315 8.93 -0.69 -21.05
C SER A 315 8.93 -0.89 -22.56
N THR A 316 9.90 -1.66 -23.08
CA THR A 316 10.04 -1.91 -24.53
C THR A 316 8.90 -2.78 -25.08
N SER A 317 8.53 -3.87 -24.38
CA SER A 317 7.46 -4.76 -24.85
C SER A 317 6.09 -4.12 -24.72
N LEU A 318 5.88 -3.31 -23.68
CA LEU A 318 4.61 -2.63 -23.42
C LEU A 318 4.47 -1.28 -24.15
N GLY A 319 5.53 -0.79 -24.82
CA GLY A 319 5.50 0.47 -25.56
C GLY A 319 5.34 1.69 -24.65
N ILE A 320 6.00 1.70 -23.50
CA ILE A 320 5.98 2.80 -22.53
C ILE A 320 6.78 3.99 -23.07
N SER A 321 6.17 5.16 -23.09
CA SER A 321 6.70 6.39 -23.69
C SER A 321 7.37 7.35 -22.68
N ALA A 322 7.58 6.88 -21.45
CA ALA A 322 8.34 7.54 -20.40
C ALA A 322 9.75 6.92 -20.30
N SER A 323 10.77 7.70 -19.95
CA SER A 323 12.06 7.09 -19.57
C SER A 323 12.02 6.47 -18.19
N ASP A 324 13.06 5.68 -17.90
CA ASP A 324 13.31 5.12 -16.58
C ASP A 324 13.32 6.19 -15.47
N GLU A 325 13.87 7.38 -15.71
CA GLU A 325 13.93 8.47 -14.72
C GLU A 325 12.55 9.06 -14.46
N VAL A 326 11.73 9.24 -15.50
CA VAL A 326 10.35 9.72 -15.36
C VAL A 326 9.51 8.66 -14.62
N MET A 327 9.71 7.38 -14.94
CA MET A 327 9.07 6.27 -14.23
C MET A 327 9.52 6.22 -12.77
N ASP A 328 10.82 6.35 -12.48
CA ASP A 328 11.36 6.37 -11.11
C ASP A 328 10.82 7.55 -10.30
N SER A 329 10.74 8.73 -10.92
CA SER A 329 10.16 9.92 -10.32
C SER A 329 8.68 9.71 -9.97
N THR A 330 7.92 9.07 -10.87
CA THR A 330 6.50 8.74 -10.63
C THR A 330 6.33 7.70 -9.52
N ILE A 331 7.15 6.63 -9.53
CA ILE A 331 7.16 5.61 -8.47
C ILE A 331 7.47 6.25 -7.11
N ALA A 332 8.47 7.13 -7.05
CA ALA A 332 8.84 7.83 -5.82
C ALA A 332 7.74 8.77 -5.31
N ARG A 333 7.00 9.45 -6.20
CA ARG A 333 5.82 10.24 -5.82
C ARG A 333 4.70 9.36 -5.26
N THR A 334 4.40 8.23 -5.92
CA THR A 334 3.42 7.25 -5.44
C THR A 334 3.78 6.71 -4.05
N GLU A 335 5.02 6.27 -3.84
CA GLU A 335 5.45 5.73 -2.55
C GLU A 335 5.43 6.79 -1.46
N ARG A 336 5.80 8.03 -1.78
CA ARG A 336 5.71 9.17 -0.84
C ARG A 336 4.27 9.48 -0.44
N MET A 337 3.34 9.51 -1.39
CA MET A 337 1.92 9.69 -1.11
C MET A 337 1.41 8.58 -0.17
N LEU A 338 1.74 7.33 -0.47
CA LEU A 338 1.41 6.18 0.40
C LEU A 338 1.97 6.35 1.82
N GLN A 339 3.23 6.78 1.95
CA GLN A 339 3.94 6.83 3.23
C GLN A 339 3.69 8.08 4.08
N GLN A 340 3.22 9.18 3.48
CA GLN A 340 3.19 10.48 4.14
C GLN A 340 1.81 11.14 4.14
N GLN A 341 0.88 10.69 3.29
CA GLN A 341 -0.39 11.38 3.04
C GLN A 341 -1.62 10.46 3.13
N THR A 342 -1.42 9.17 3.41
CA THR A 342 -2.51 8.18 3.38
C THR A 342 -3.15 7.94 4.75
N MET A 343 -2.33 7.80 5.80
CA MET A 343 -2.81 7.28 7.07
C MET A 343 -1.91 7.66 8.25
N ASN A 344 -2.52 7.85 9.42
CA ASN A 344 -1.83 7.80 10.70
C ASN A 344 -2.13 6.50 11.45
N VAL A 345 -1.17 6.06 12.26
CA VAL A 345 -1.22 4.83 13.06
C VAL A 345 -0.75 5.17 14.47
N ASP A 346 -1.55 4.87 15.47
CA ASP A 346 -1.21 5.10 16.88
C ASP A 346 -1.38 3.82 17.70
N LEU A 347 -0.33 3.40 18.41
CA LEU A 347 -0.37 2.30 19.36
C LEU A 347 -0.52 2.83 20.79
N THR A 348 -1.51 2.31 21.50
CA THR A 348 -1.71 2.59 22.92
C THR A 348 -1.71 1.29 23.72
N PHE A 349 -0.91 1.23 24.76
CA PHE A 349 -1.03 0.16 25.76
C PHE A 349 -2.09 0.57 26.78
N ASP A 350 -3.15 -0.23 26.90
CA ASP A 350 -4.21 -0.01 27.89
C ASP A 350 -3.82 -0.60 29.25
N THR A 351 -3.78 -1.94 29.32
CA THR A 351 -3.51 -2.64 30.57
C THR A 351 -2.97 -4.05 30.34
N PHE A 352 -2.56 -4.72 31.41
CA PHE A 352 -2.37 -6.17 31.40
C PHE A 352 -3.19 -6.78 32.54
N ASN A 353 -3.82 -7.93 32.26
CA ASN A 353 -4.58 -8.67 33.25
C ASN A 353 -4.56 -10.15 32.90
N SER A 354 -4.40 -11.02 33.91
CA SER A 354 -4.59 -12.47 33.78
C SER A 354 -3.84 -13.08 32.59
N ASP A 355 -2.53 -12.79 32.51
CA ASP A 355 -1.63 -13.29 31.45
C ASP A 355 -1.94 -12.77 30.03
N THR A 356 -2.66 -11.65 29.92
CA THR A 356 -2.97 -10.99 28.64
C THR A 356 -2.57 -9.52 28.69
N ALA A 357 -1.88 -9.04 27.66
CA ALA A 357 -1.67 -7.61 27.41
C ALA A 357 -2.74 -7.08 26.46
N PHE A 358 -3.36 -5.96 26.84
CA PHE A 358 -4.40 -5.27 26.07
C PHE A 358 -3.77 -4.04 25.42
N ILE A 359 -3.71 -4.07 24.09
CA ILE A 359 -3.10 -3.03 23.28
C ILE A 359 -4.13 -2.58 22.24
N GLU A 360 -4.27 -1.29 22.05
CA GLU A 360 -5.16 -0.71 21.06
C GLU A 360 -4.33 -0.14 19.90
N LEU A 361 -4.78 -0.42 18.69
CA LEU A 361 -4.23 0.10 17.45
C LEU A 361 -5.28 1.00 16.81
N ARG A 362 -5.02 2.31 16.81
CA ARG A 362 -5.86 3.27 16.11
C ARG A 362 -5.30 3.51 14.71
N LEU A 363 -6.17 3.44 13.71
CA LEU A 363 -5.87 3.74 12.32
C LEU A 363 -6.73 4.92 11.89
N GLU A 364 -6.13 5.94 11.27
CA GLU A 364 -6.82 7.13 10.79
C GLU A 364 -6.56 7.30 9.30
N ASN A 365 -7.62 7.33 8.51
CA ASN A 365 -7.53 7.58 7.07
C ASN A 365 -7.46 9.09 6.79
N LEU A 366 -6.41 9.51 6.08
CA LEU A 366 -6.19 10.89 5.67
C LEU A 366 -6.66 11.17 4.23
N ALA A 367 -7.00 10.13 3.48
CA ALA A 367 -7.54 10.27 2.14
C ALA A 367 -9.00 10.74 2.21
N GLY A 368 -9.42 11.50 1.19
CA GLY A 368 -10.81 11.96 1.06
C GLY A 368 -11.79 10.89 0.59
N HIS A 369 -11.36 9.65 0.39
CA HIS A 369 -12.16 8.50 -0.02
C HIS A 369 -11.74 7.29 0.83
N LYS A 370 -12.30 6.09 0.58
CA LYS A 370 -11.88 4.92 1.36
C LYS A 370 -10.40 4.60 1.13
N PHE A 371 -9.73 3.98 2.10
CA PHE A 371 -8.39 3.43 1.93
C PHE A 371 -8.36 1.91 2.16
N PRO A 372 -7.92 1.12 1.15
CA PRO A 372 -7.68 1.54 -0.24
C PRO A 372 -8.99 1.76 -1.03
N SER A 373 -9.01 2.71 -1.97
CA SER A 373 -10.14 2.90 -2.91
C SER A 373 -9.86 2.29 -4.29
N GLY A 374 -10.85 2.35 -5.18
CA GLY A 374 -10.76 1.90 -6.57
C GLY A 374 -10.94 0.39 -6.72
N TYR A 375 -10.14 -0.20 -7.62
CA TYR A 375 -10.26 -1.58 -8.06
C TYR A 375 -10.26 -2.62 -6.91
N PRO A 376 -11.21 -3.57 -6.85
CA PRO A 376 -11.38 -4.49 -5.71
C PRO A 376 -10.17 -5.36 -5.32
N ALA A 377 -9.17 -5.52 -6.18
CA ALA A 377 -7.94 -6.24 -5.82
C ALA A 377 -7.12 -5.56 -4.73
N ARG A 378 -7.33 -4.25 -4.49
CA ARG A 378 -6.52 -3.48 -3.54
C ARG A 378 -6.80 -3.93 -2.10
N ARG A 379 -5.74 -4.17 -1.33
CA ARG A 379 -5.86 -4.42 0.12
C ARG A 379 -4.81 -3.67 0.92
N ALA A 380 -5.15 -3.34 2.16
CA ALA A 380 -4.19 -3.01 3.20
C ALA A 380 -4.29 -4.05 4.33
N PHE A 381 -3.19 -4.34 5.02
CA PHE A 381 -3.21 -5.27 6.15
C PHE A 381 -2.28 -4.80 7.26
N VAL A 382 -2.60 -5.18 8.49
CA VAL A 382 -1.82 -4.85 9.68
C VAL A 382 -0.88 -5.99 10.01
N GLU A 383 0.42 -5.72 10.03
CA GLU A 383 1.39 -6.55 10.73
C GLU A 383 1.50 -6.05 12.18
N PHE A 384 1.29 -6.95 13.14
CA PHE A 384 1.35 -6.63 14.57
C PHE A 384 2.29 -7.61 15.28
N LEU A 385 3.32 -7.10 15.94
CA LEU A 385 4.40 -7.87 16.53
C LEU A 385 4.63 -7.48 17.99
N VAL A 386 4.78 -8.48 18.85
CA VAL A 386 5.18 -8.31 20.24
C VAL A 386 6.43 -9.14 20.52
N PHE A 387 7.46 -8.49 21.05
CA PHE A 387 8.74 -9.08 21.38
C PHE A 387 9.03 -9.02 22.87
N GLN A 388 9.75 -10.01 23.38
CA GLN A 388 10.42 -9.99 24.67
C GLN A 388 11.65 -9.06 24.64
N ASP A 389 12.17 -8.71 25.82
CA ASP A 389 13.39 -7.90 25.96
C ASP A 389 14.63 -8.52 25.27
N ASN A 390 14.70 -9.85 25.16
CA ASN A 390 15.79 -10.55 24.47
C ASN A 390 15.63 -10.61 22.93
N GLY A 391 14.54 -10.08 22.39
CA GLY A 391 14.20 -10.09 20.96
C GLY A 391 13.35 -11.29 20.50
N ASP A 392 13.02 -12.25 21.38
CA ASP A 392 12.15 -13.37 21.02
C ASP A 392 10.71 -12.91 20.78
N THR A 393 10.01 -13.52 19.84
CA THR A 393 8.60 -13.18 19.53
C THR A 393 7.66 -13.80 20.55
N LEU A 394 6.80 -12.98 21.18
CA LEU A 394 5.67 -13.42 22.02
C LEU A 394 4.39 -13.61 21.21
N PHE A 395 4.17 -12.71 20.26
CA PHE A 395 2.97 -12.70 19.43
C PHE A 395 3.29 -12.08 18.07
N LYS A 396 2.70 -12.63 17.01
CA LYS A 396 2.71 -12.04 15.67
C LYS A 396 1.39 -12.28 14.94
N SER A 397 0.90 -11.26 14.25
CA SER A 397 -0.25 -11.37 13.33
C SER A 397 0.06 -10.56 12.06
N GLY A 398 -0.45 -11.01 10.92
CA GLY A 398 -0.34 -10.30 9.65
C GLY A 398 1.06 -10.23 9.04
N VAL A 399 1.91 -11.21 9.34
CA VAL A 399 3.27 -11.28 8.79
C VAL A 399 3.25 -11.77 7.36
N LEU A 400 3.96 -11.08 6.47
CA LEU A 400 4.11 -11.48 5.07
C LEU A 400 4.96 -12.75 4.94
N GLN A 401 4.51 -13.69 4.14
CA GLN A 401 5.24 -14.92 3.82
C GLN A 401 6.11 -14.75 2.57
N SER A 402 6.97 -15.74 2.29
CA SER A 402 7.88 -15.72 1.14
C SER A 402 7.17 -15.74 -0.23
N ASP A 403 5.90 -16.14 -0.26
CA ASP A 403 5.03 -16.14 -1.44
C ASP A 403 4.16 -14.88 -1.52
N PHE A 404 4.44 -13.86 -0.70
CA PHE A 404 3.72 -12.59 -0.63
C PHE A 404 2.24 -12.70 -0.19
N ASN A 405 1.84 -13.86 0.33
CA ASN A 405 0.59 -14.01 1.06
C ASN A 405 0.76 -13.62 2.53
N VAL A 406 -0.33 -13.22 3.18
CA VAL A 406 -0.31 -12.86 4.61
C VAL A 406 -0.53 -14.12 5.43
N PHE A 407 0.36 -14.40 6.38
CA PHE A 407 0.22 -15.55 7.28
C PHE A 407 -1.05 -15.42 8.12
N GLY A 408 -1.83 -16.50 8.22
CA GLY A 408 -3.09 -16.53 8.96
C GLY A 408 -4.32 -16.24 8.11
N GLN A 409 -4.16 -15.68 6.89
CA GLN A 409 -5.32 -15.38 6.04
C GLN A 409 -6.15 -16.64 5.71
N ASN A 410 -7.46 -16.51 5.82
CA ASN A 410 -8.47 -17.54 5.59
C ASN A 410 -8.51 -17.94 4.12
N ALA A 411 -8.97 -19.16 3.86
CA ALA A 411 -9.14 -19.69 2.51
C ALA A 411 -10.10 -18.83 1.66
N THR A 412 -11.22 -18.35 2.24
CA THR A 412 -12.18 -17.47 1.54
C THR A 412 -11.79 -16.00 1.69
N PHE A 413 -11.98 -15.41 2.87
CA PHE A 413 -11.56 -14.04 3.20
C PHE A 413 -11.54 -13.85 4.73
N GLU A 414 -10.79 -12.86 5.22
CA GLU A 414 -10.80 -12.48 6.64
C GLU A 414 -12.05 -11.67 6.98
N PRO A 415 -12.77 -11.93 8.09
CA PRO A 415 -13.74 -10.95 8.59
C PRO A 415 -13.02 -9.67 9.05
N HIS A 416 -13.79 -8.63 9.36
CA HIS A 416 -13.25 -7.50 10.12
C HIS A 416 -13.21 -7.88 11.61
N TYR A 417 -12.10 -7.56 12.29
CA TYR A 417 -11.92 -7.83 13.72
C TYR A 417 -11.92 -6.55 14.55
N ASP A 418 -12.90 -6.40 15.45
CA ASP A 418 -12.81 -5.45 16.58
C ASP A 418 -11.70 -5.86 17.55
N VAL A 419 -11.55 -7.18 17.75
CA VAL A 419 -10.60 -7.74 18.71
C VAL A 419 -9.86 -8.95 18.14
N ILE A 420 -8.54 -8.87 18.10
CA ILE A 420 -7.61 -9.95 17.72
C ILE A 420 -7.03 -10.59 18.98
N ARG A 421 -7.19 -11.91 19.11
CA ARG A 421 -6.78 -12.74 20.25
C ARG A 421 -5.77 -13.83 19.87
N ASN A 422 -5.65 -14.15 18.58
CA ASN A 422 -4.75 -15.20 18.11
C ASN A 422 -3.93 -14.78 16.90
N GLU A 423 -2.80 -15.47 16.68
CA GLU A 423 -1.83 -15.16 15.62
C GLU A 423 -2.35 -15.46 14.20
N GLN A 424 -3.45 -16.22 14.06
CA GLN A 424 -4.10 -16.53 12.80
C GLN A 424 -5.19 -15.51 12.43
N GLU A 425 -5.64 -14.67 13.38
CA GLU A 425 -6.56 -13.57 13.10
C GLU A 425 -5.77 -12.37 12.58
N VAL A 426 -6.11 -11.92 11.38
CA VAL A 426 -5.40 -10.84 10.68
C VAL A 426 -6.35 -9.76 10.23
N GLN A 427 -6.06 -8.52 10.59
CA GLN A 427 -6.81 -7.39 10.09
C GLN A 427 -6.40 -7.07 8.65
N ILE A 428 -7.31 -7.34 7.71
CA ILE A 428 -7.17 -7.01 6.29
C ILE A 428 -8.32 -6.07 5.89
N TYR A 429 -7.98 -4.90 5.38
CA TYR A 429 -8.88 -3.88 4.83
C TYR A 429 -8.99 -4.09 3.31
N GLU A 430 -10.14 -4.56 2.86
CA GLU A 430 -10.38 -4.97 1.46
C GLU A 430 -11.87 -4.97 1.12
N MET A 431 -12.18 -4.99 -0.17
CA MET A 431 -13.51 -5.33 -0.68
C MET A 431 -13.48 -6.79 -1.16
N VAL A 432 -14.48 -7.58 -0.77
CA VAL A 432 -14.68 -8.95 -1.24
C VAL A 432 -16.02 -9.04 -1.95
N MET A 433 -15.96 -9.40 -3.23
CA MET A 433 -17.15 -9.51 -4.08
C MET A 433 -17.77 -10.91 -3.96
N GLY A 434 -19.10 -10.96 -3.97
CA GLY A 434 -19.89 -12.20 -3.98
C GLY A 434 -20.64 -12.39 -5.29
N ASP A 435 -20.68 -13.61 -5.77
CA ASP A 435 -21.51 -14.03 -6.91
C ASP A 435 -22.98 -14.26 -6.49
N VAL A 436 -23.84 -14.62 -7.46
CA VAL A 436 -25.27 -14.95 -7.25
C VAL A 436 -25.52 -16.08 -6.24
N ASN A 437 -24.52 -16.90 -5.90
CA ASN A 437 -24.62 -17.96 -4.90
C ASN A 437 -24.05 -17.56 -3.54
N GLY A 438 -23.51 -16.34 -3.40
CA GLY A 438 -22.81 -15.88 -2.20
C GLY A 438 -21.38 -16.41 -2.07
N ASN A 439 -20.79 -16.96 -3.14
CA ASN A 439 -19.38 -17.36 -3.15
C ASN A 439 -18.50 -16.16 -3.51
N VAL A 440 -17.27 -16.15 -3.00
CA VAL A 440 -16.26 -15.18 -3.42
C VAL A 440 -16.02 -15.31 -4.93
N THR A 441 -15.99 -14.19 -5.64
CA THR A 441 -15.59 -14.15 -7.05
C THR A 441 -14.63 -12.98 -7.29
N THR A 442 -13.67 -13.16 -8.20
CA THR A 442 -12.87 -12.04 -8.71
C THR A 442 -13.35 -11.58 -10.09
N VAL A 443 -14.26 -12.33 -10.73
CA VAL A 443 -14.89 -11.96 -12.02
C VAL A 443 -15.86 -10.81 -11.78
N LEU A 444 -15.57 -9.66 -12.40
CA LEU A 444 -16.25 -8.40 -12.11
C LEU A 444 -17.72 -8.46 -12.53
N GLU A 445 -17.99 -9.00 -13.73
CA GLU A 445 -19.35 -9.10 -14.24
C GLU A 445 -20.22 -10.07 -13.43
N ARG A 446 -19.62 -11.00 -12.66
CA ARG A 446 -20.36 -11.94 -11.79
C ARG A 446 -20.68 -11.39 -10.41
N ALA A 447 -20.06 -10.28 -10.02
CA ALA A 447 -20.28 -9.69 -8.71
C ALA A 447 -21.71 -9.14 -8.61
N VAL A 448 -22.44 -9.47 -7.55
CA VAL A 448 -23.80 -8.96 -7.29
C VAL A 448 -23.95 -8.28 -5.93
N ALA A 449 -23.05 -8.56 -4.98
CA ALA A 449 -23.07 -7.97 -3.65
C ALA A 449 -21.67 -7.99 -3.02
N PRO A 450 -21.34 -6.99 -2.17
CA PRO A 450 -20.14 -7.06 -1.34
C PRO A 450 -20.37 -8.05 -0.18
N LEU A 451 -19.56 -9.09 -0.09
CA LEU A 451 -19.54 -10.00 1.07
C LEU A 451 -18.84 -9.34 2.27
N LYS A 452 -17.89 -8.45 1.97
CA LYS A 452 -17.14 -7.62 2.91
C LYS A 452 -16.72 -6.34 2.19
N ASP A 453 -16.83 -5.21 2.88
CA ASP A 453 -16.14 -3.97 2.55
C ASP A 453 -15.89 -3.24 3.86
N ASN A 454 -14.70 -3.49 4.41
CA ASN A 454 -14.23 -2.86 5.64
C ASN A 454 -13.13 -1.83 5.36
N ARG A 455 -12.91 -1.43 4.10
CA ARG A 455 -11.88 -0.44 3.73
C ARG A 455 -12.11 0.83 4.55
N LEU A 456 -11.04 1.40 5.10
CA LEU A 456 -11.13 2.51 6.05
C LEU A 456 -11.82 3.69 5.37
N VAL A 457 -12.89 4.22 5.97
CA VAL A 457 -13.67 5.31 5.39
C VAL A 457 -13.00 6.67 5.63
N PRO A 458 -13.29 7.71 4.82
CA PRO A 458 -12.70 9.03 5.04
C PRO A 458 -13.35 9.75 6.24
N LEU A 459 -12.68 10.79 6.74
CA LEU A 459 -13.27 11.73 7.69
C LEU A 459 -14.61 12.26 7.15
N GLY A 460 -15.63 12.34 8.00
CA GLY A 460 -16.97 12.84 7.67
C GLY A 460 -17.91 11.82 7.03
N PHE A 461 -17.45 10.58 6.77
CA PHE A 461 -18.28 9.54 6.17
C PHE A 461 -19.44 9.12 7.05
N THR A 462 -20.66 9.07 6.50
CA THR A 462 -21.84 8.58 7.25
C THR A 462 -22.66 7.57 6.46
N THR A 463 -23.30 6.66 7.19
CA THR A 463 -24.28 5.69 6.66
C THR A 463 -25.62 6.34 6.27
N SER A 464 -25.82 7.60 6.66
CA SER A 464 -27.02 8.39 6.34
C SER A 464 -26.87 9.26 5.08
N HIS A 465 -25.67 9.32 4.49
CA HIS A 465 -25.40 10.14 3.32
C HIS A 465 -26.19 9.67 2.09
N SER A 466 -26.55 10.60 1.20
CA SER A 466 -27.40 10.29 0.04
C SER A 466 -26.77 9.33 -0.96
N VAL A 467 -25.43 9.19 -0.95
CA VAL A 467 -24.68 8.29 -1.83
C VAL A 467 -24.24 6.99 -1.13
N TYR A 468 -24.73 6.74 0.09
CA TYR A 468 -24.35 5.55 0.86
C TYR A 468 -24.71 4.24 0.16
N ASP A 469 -25.73 4.27 -0.72
CA ASP A 469 -26.13 3.16 -1.59
C ASP A 469 -25.01 2.66 -2.51
N THR A 470 -24.01 3.50 -2.81
CA THR A 470 -22.83 3.13 -3.60
C THR A 470 -21.54 2.99 -2.79
N THR A 471 -21.53 3.42 -1.52
CA THR A 471 -20.33 3.44 -0.68
C THR A 471 -20.42 2.52 0.52
N LEU A 472 -21.31 1.52 0.48
CA LEU A 472 -21.69 0.65 1.60
C LEU A 472 -20.49 0.15 2.42
N ILE A 473 -20.65 0.12 3.74
CA ILE A 473 -19.83 -0.72 4.62
C ILE A 473 -20.50 -2.09 4.67
N ALA A 474 -19.74 -3.17 4.43
CA ALA A 474 -20.28 -4.52 4.36
C ALA A 474 -19.51 -5.51 5.24
N GLY A 475 -20.22 -6.52 5.75
CA GLY A 475 -19.68 -7.52 6.66
C GLY A 475 -19.61 -7.02 8.11
N ALA A 476 -18.68 -7.57 8.89
CA ALA A 476 -18.61 -7.36 10.34
C ALA A 476 -18.32 -5.90 10.75
N ALA A 477 -17.64 -5.11 9.90
CA ALA A 477 -17.31 -3.71 10.18
C ALA A 477 -18.56 -2.82 10.40
N LEU A 478 -19.69 -3.14 9.77
CA LEU A 478 -20.93 -2.37 9.94
C LEU A 478 -21.49 -2.45 11.37
N ALA A 479 -21.19 -3.54 12.09
CA ALA A 479 -21.64 -3.75 13.46
C ALA A 479 -20.55 -3.45 14.50
N ASP A 480 -19.35 -3.04 14.06
CA ASP A 480 -18.27 -2.65 14.94
C ASP A 480 -18.56 -1.27 15.53
N ALA A 481 -18.51 -1.16 16.86
CA ALA A 481 -18.78 0.08 17.57
C ALA A 481 -17.63 1.11 17.48
N ASN A 482 -16.45 0.69 17.01
CA ASN A 482 -15.26 1.55 16.91
C ASN A 482 -14.83 1.81 15.46
N PHE A 483 -15.47 1.16 14.48
CA PHE A 483 -15.24 1.46 13.07
C PHE A 483 -16.00 2.73 12.67
N ASN A 484 -15.27 3.73 12.16
CA ASN A 484 -15.76 5.05 11.81
C ASN A 484 -16.47 5.79 12.98
N PHE A 485 -16.10 5.48 14.23
CA PHE A 485 -16.74 6.06 15.39
C PHE A 485 -15.76 6.41 16.52
N GLU A 486 -15.69 7.70 16.87
CA GLU A 486 -14.95 8.20 18.04
C GLU A 486 -15.84 9.16 18.85
N GLY A 487 -16.93 8.61 19.39
CA GLY A 487 -17.98 9.40 20.07
C GLY A 487 -18.98 10.06 19.10
N PHE A 488 -18.67 10.06 17.80
CA PHE A 488 -19.54 10.45 16.70
C PHE A 488 -19.23 9.60 15.47
N GLU A 489 -20.22 9.37 14.59
CA GLU A 489 -20.02 8.71 13.29
C GLU A 489 -19.32 9.66 12.32
N GLY A 490 -18.39 9.13 11.51
CA GLY A 490 -17.62 9.91 10.55
C GLY A 490 -16.26 10.32 11.07
N SER A 491 -15.69 9.57 12.02
CA SER A 491 -14.33 9.81 12.50
C SER A 491 -13.27 9.52 11.41
N GLY A 492 -13.57 8.69 10.41
CA GLY A 492 -12.58 8.23 9.43
C GLY A 492 -11.53 7.30 10.03
N THR A 493 -11.84 6.68 11.18
CA THR A 493 -10.89 5.88 11.96
C THR A 493 -11.38 4.47 12.23
N ASP A 494 -10.47 3.60 12.67
CA ASP A 494 -10.78 2.28 13.20
C ASP A 494 -9.89 2.00 14.41
N LEU A 495 -10.43 1.37 15.46
CA LEU A 495 -9.72 1.03 16.69
C LEU A 495 -9.74 -0.48 16.90
N VAL A 496 -8.66 -1.14 16.48
CA VAL A 496 -8.51 -2.59 16.60
C VAL A 496 -7.84 -2.93 17.92
N LYS A 497 -8.46 -3.81 18.72
CA LYS A 497 -7.94 -4.23 20.02
C LYS A 497 -7.17 -5.54 19.89
N TYR A 498 -5.95 -5.58 20.41
CA TYR A 498 -5.12 -6.78 20.49
C TYR A 498 -5.09 -7.27 21.94
N HIS A 499 -5.52 -8.52 22.12
CA HIS A 499 -5.45 -9.24 23.38
C HIS A 499 -4.34 -10.27 23.27
N VAL A 500 -3.13 -9.87 23.66
CA VAL A 500 -1.92 -10.65 23.44
C VAL A 500 -1.67 -11.58 24.63
N PRO A 501 -1.74 -12.92 24.46
CA PRO A 501 -1.37 -13.85 25.51
C PRO A 501 0.13 -13.74 25.81
N LEU A 502 0.47 -13.51 27.07
CA LEU A 502 1.85 -13.36 27.54
C LEU A 502 2.49 -14.71 27.87
N ASN A 503 1.70 -15.78 28.01
CA ASN A 503 2.15 -17.16 28.23
C ASN A 503 3.10 -17.31 29.43
N GLY A 504 2.84 -16.56 30.51
CA GLY A 504 3.65 -16.53 31.73
C GLY A 504 4.94 -15.71 31.62
N TYR A 505 5.12 -14.93 30.54
CA TYR A 505 6.27 -14.05 30.39
C TYR A 505 6.24 -12.92 31.41
N ASN A 506 7.33 -12.74 32.15
CA ASN A 506 7.53 -11.62 33.10
C ASN A 506 8.72 -10.80 32.62
N GLY A 507 8.50 -9.54 32.25
CA GLY A 507 9.57 -8.71 31.72
C GLY A 507 9.08 -7.51 30.92
N THR A 508 10.00 -6.86 30.21
CA THR A 508 9.67 -5.79 29.27
C THR A 508 9.26 -6.38 27.93
N ILE A 509 8.16 -5.91 27.36
CA ILE A 509 7.76 -6.20 25.99
C ILE A 509 7.92 -4.96 25.10
N LYS A 510 8.22 -5.21 23.83
CA LYS A 510 8.21 -4.23 22.75
C LYS A 510 7.09 -4.57 21.77
N VAL A 511 6.29 -3.57 21.39
CA VAL A 511 5.19 -3.71 20.43
C VAL A 511 5.52 -2.91 19.18
N ILE A 512 5.29 -3.49 18.01
CA ILE A 512 5.42 -2.83 16.71
C ILE A 512 4.16 -3.13 15.90
N SER A 513 3.59 -2.10 15.29
CA SER A 513 2.54 -2.25 14.27
C SER A 513 2.96 -1.57 12.98
N ARG A 514 2.69 -2.23 11.86
CA ARG A 514 2.99 -1.74 10.51
C ARG A 514 1.79 -2.01 9.61
N VAL A 515 1.34 -0.99 8.90
CA VAL A 515 0.28 -1.12 7.90
C VAL A 515 0.93 -1.19 6.53
N TYR A 516 0.65 -2.26 5.80
CA TYR A 516 1.15 -2.50 4.45
C TYR A 516 0.04 -2.39 3.42
N TYR A 517 0.35 -1.79 2.28
CA TYR A 517 -0.54 -1.73 1.12
C TYR A 517 -0.06 -2.67 0.02
N GLN A 518 -0.95 -3.54 -0.46
CA GLN A 518 -0.69 -4.48 -1.54
C GLN A 518 -1.72 -4.28 -2.65
N PRO A 519 -1.34 -3.70 -3.80
CA PRO A 519 -2.29 -3.38 -4.84
C PRO A 519 -2.78 -4.62 -5.60
N VAL A 520 -1.95 -5.64 -5.73
CA VAL A 520 -2.26 -6.86 -6.50
C VAL A 520 -1.82 -8.07 -5.68
N PRO A 521 -2.66 -8.59 -4.76
CA PRO A 521 -2.30 -9.73 -3.92
C PRO A 521 -2.34 -11.03 -4.73
N PRO A 522 -1.43 -12.01 -4.46
CA PRO A 522 -1.38 -13.28 -5.17
C PRO A 522 -2.75 -13.98 -5.23
N LYS A 523 -3.46 -14.01 -4.10
CA LYS A 523 -4.78 -14.62 -3.96
C LYS A 523 -5.82 -14.10 -4.94
N TRP A 524 -5.80 -12.79 -5.26
CA TRP A 524 -6.73 -12.21 -6.22
C TRP A 524 -6.50 -12.73 -7.64
N LEU A 525 -5.26 -13.09 -7.96
CA LEU A 525 -4.87 -13.52 -9.30
C LEU A 525 -5.11 -15.02 -9.55
N GLU A 526 -5.33 -15.82 -8.51
CA GLU A 526 -5.44 -17.29 -8.61
C GLU A 526 -6.51 -17.73 -9.63
N GLU A 527 -7.70 -17.13 -9.59
CA GLU A 527 -8.78 -17.45 -10.54
C GLU A 527 -8.37 -17.09 -11.98
N MET A 528 -7.79 -15.90 -12.18
CA MET A 528 -7.36 -15.42 -13.49
C MET A 528 -6.21 -16.25 -14.07
N PHE A 529 -5.19 -16.57 -13.29
CA PHE A 529 -4.04 -17.39 -13.71
C PHE A 529 -4.39 -18.86 -13.93
N SER A 530 -5.57 -19.32 -13.49
CA SER A 530 -6.08 -20.64 -13.86
C SER A 530 -6.56 -20.72 -15.33
N VAL A 531 -6.73 -19.56 -15.99
CA VAL A 531 -7.18 -19.43 -17.38
C VAL A 531 -5.99 -19.05 -18.27
N SER A 532 -5.87 -19.69 -19.44
CA SER A 532 -4.76 -19.41 -20.35
C SER A 532 -5.22 -18.64 -21.59
N THR A 533 -4.76 -17.39 -21.70
CA THR A 533 -4.84 -16.54 -22.91
C THR A 533 -3.49 -15.84 -23.10
N PRO A 534 -3.18 -15.31 -24.30
CA PRO A 534 -1.94 -14.57 -24.52
C PRO A 534 -1.71 -13.44 -23.50
N ALA A 535 -2.74 -12.62 -23.23
CA ALA A 535 -2.65 -11.51 -22.29
C ALA A 535 -2.45 -11.96 -20.85
N ILE A 536 -3.13 -13.02 -20.41
CA ILE A 536 -2.97 -13.57 -19.05
C ILE A 536 -1.57 -14.16 -18.87
N ASN A 537 -1.10 -14.97 -19.81
CA ASN A 537 0.22 -15.61 -19.74
C ASN A 537 1.36 -14.57 -19.75
N GLU A 538 1.21 -13.50 -20.54
CA GLU A 538 2.16 -12.39 -20.57
C GLU A 538 2.21 -11.67 -19.22
N PHE A 539 1.04 -11.30 -18.67
CA PHE A 539 0.99 -10.64 -17.37
C PHE A 539 1.48 -11.55 -16.23
N GLU A 540 1.13 -12.84 -16.22
CA GLU A 540 1.62 -13.80 -15.23
C GLU A 540 3.15 -13.88 -15.24
N THR A 541 3.76 -13.89 -16.42
CA THR A 541 5.22 -13.86 -16.56
C THR A 541 5.82 -12.57 -15.96
N MET A 542 5.23 -11.42 -16.27
CA MET A 542 5.69 -10.14 -15.72
C MET A 542 5.51 -10.08 -14.19
N TYR A 543 4.37 -10.55 -13.67
CA TYR A 543 4.05 -10.60 -12.25
C TYR A 543 5.03 -11.49 -11.48
N ASN A 544 5.33 -12.68 -11.99
CA ASN A 544 6.25 -13.63 -11.35
C ASN A 544 7.71 -13.15 -11.36
N ASN A 545 8.09 -12.30 -12.31
CA ASN A 545 9.43 -11.69 -12.37
C ASN A 545 9.54 -10.39 -11.56
N ALA A 546 8.41 -9.81 -11.14
CA ALA A 546 8.37 -8.54 -10.42
C ALA A 546 8.67 -8.69 -8.93
N ASP A 547 9.09 -7.60 -8.30
CA ASP A 547 9.09 -7.49 -6.84
C ASP A 547 7.65 -7.25 -6.35
N GLN A 548 7.08 -8.27 -5.71
CA GLN A 548 5.70 -8.28 -5.20
C GLN A 548 5.60 -7.77 -3.76
N ALA A 549 6.69 -7.22 -3.20
CA ALA A 549 6.69 -6.67 -1.86
C ALA A 549 5.66 -5.54 -1.72
N PRO A 550 4.82 -5.56 -0.67
CA PRO A 550 3.88 -4.49 -0.39
C PRO A 550 4.61 -3.23 0.09
N VAL A 551 3.96 -2.08 -0.06
CA VAL A 551 4.50 -0.80 0.39
C VAL A 551 4.12 -0.58 1.84
N LEU A 552 5.09 -0.27 2.70
CA LEU A 552 4.80 0.21 4.05
C LEU A 552 4.10 1.58 3.96
N VAL A 553 2.92 1.70 4.56
CA VAL A 553 2.11 2.92 4.59
C VAL A 553 2.43 3.73 5.84
N ALA A 554 2.30 3.09 7.01
CA ALA A 554 2.51 3.74 8.30
C ALA A 554 2.89 2.71 9.35
N SER A 555 3.48 3.16 10.45
CA SER A 555 3.92 2.30 11.54
C SER A 555 4.02 3.06 12.84
N ASP A 556 3.81 2.36 13.95
CA ASP A 556 4.11 2.86 15.29
C ASP A 556 4.74 1.75 16.15
N SER A 557 5.39 2.14 17.24
CA SER A 557 5.99 1.19 18.18
C SER A 557 6.04 1.70 19.61
N ILE A 558 5.78 0.80 20.57
CA ILE A 558 6.02 1.03 21.99
C ILE A 558 7.25 0.21 22.39
N LEU A 559 8.33 0.88 22.79
CA LEU A 559 9.63 0.24 22.97
C LEU A 559 9.83 -0.44 24.32
N GLY A 560 8.95 -0.21 25.30
CA GLY A 560 9.11 -0.83 26.62
C GLY A 560 7.86 -0.73 27.49
N ILE A 561 7.12 -1.83 27.58
CA ILE A 561 6.01 -2.03 28.50
C ILE A 561 6.44 -3.10 29.50
N ASN A 562 6.44 -2.78 30.80
CA ASN A 562 6.73 -3.78 31.83
C ASN A 562 5.47 -4.58 32.15
N VAL A 563 5.47 -5.88 31.85
CA VAL A 563 4.39 -6.80 32.16
C VAL A 563 4.80 -7.76 33.27
N VAL A 564 3.88 -8.00 34.20
CA VAL A 564 4.07 -8.91 35.33
C VAL A 564 2.92 -9.91 35.33
N THR A 565 3.16 -11.10 34.79
CA THR A 565 2.22 -12.22 34.72
C THR A 565 2.21 -13.09 35.97
N GLY A 566 3.16 -12.88 36.89
CA GLY A 566 3.12 -13.47 38.23
C GLY A 566 4.12 -12.86 39.20
N ILE A 567 3.71 -12.76 40.48
CA ILE A 567 4.68 -12.65 41.58
C ILE A 567 5.32 -14.03 41.65
N GLN A 568 6.61 -14.14 41.32
CA GLN A 568 7.35 -15.36 41.58
C GLN A 568 7.31 -15.58 43.10
N ASP A 569 6.50 -16.53 43.57
CA ASP A 569 6.61 -17.02 44.95
C ASP A 569 8.02 -17.58 45.04
N ILE A 570 8.93 -16.80 45.63
CA ILE A 570 10.21 -17.30 46.09
C ILE A 570 9.83 -18.43 47.03
N SER A 571 10.03 -19.68 46.63
CA SER A 571 9.73 -20.82 47.48
C SER A 571 10.43 -20.57 48.80
N SER A 572 9.66 -20.30 49.87
CA SER A 572 10.23 -20.23 51.20
C SER A 572 10.98 -21.55 51.38
N ARG A 573 12.28 -21.52 51.66
CA ARG A 573 13.10 -22.73 51.88
C ARG A 573 12.34 -23.67 52.82
N GLU A 574 11.69 -24.70 52.28
CA GLU A 574 10.93 -25.65 53.09
C GLU A 574 11.89 -26.75 53.54
N PHE A 575 12.38 -26.64 54.78
CA PHE A 575 13.04 -27.75 55.45
C PHE A 575 11.98 -28.66 56.06
N GLU A 576 11.98 -29.93 55.64
CA GLU A 576 11.24 -31.00 56.32
C GLU A 576 12.07 -31.51 57.50
N ILE A 577 11.43 -31.73 58.65
CA ILE A 577 12.08 -32.29 59.84
C ILE A 577 11.60 -33.72 60.14
N TYR A 578 12.53 -34.65 60.30
CA TYR A 578 12.21 -36.06 60.48
C TYR A 578 13.26 -36.80 61.33
N PRO A 579 12.89 -37.83 62.12
CA PRO A 579 11.52 -38.19 62.46
C PRO A 579 10.92 -37.15 63.42
N ASN A 580 9.70 -36.71 63.14
CA ASN A 580 8.95 -35.84 64.03
C ASN A 580 7.51 -36.39 64.12
N PRO A 581 7.13 -37.09 65.21
CA PRO A 581 7.82 -37.12 66.51
C PRO A 581 9.13 -37.94 66.55
N THR A 582 10.08 -37.55 67.39
CA THR A 582 11.32 -38.29 67.65
C THR A 582 11.25 -39.06 68.98
N LYS A 583 11.67 -40.33 68.98
CA LYS A 583 11.72 -41.18 70.18
C LYS A 583 13.04 -41.06 70.94
N ASN A 584 14.15 -41.03 70.22
CA ASN A 584 15.50 -40.94 70.81
C ASN A 584 15.97 -39.50 71.02
N GLY A 585 15.17 -38.51 70.61
CA GLY A 585 15.53 -37.09 70.74
C GLY A 585 16.41 -36.58 69.60
N VAL A 586 16.69 -37.37 68.56
CA VAL A 586 17.46 -36.92 67.39
C VAL A 586 16.53 -36.67 66.21
N VAL A 587 16.71 -35.55 65.52
CA VAL A 587 15.99 -35.15 64.32
C VAL A 587 16.93 -34.69 63.21
N TYR A 588 16.53 -34.87 61.97
CA TYR A 588 17.25 -34.53 60.76
C TYR A 588 16.43 -33.56 59.93
N LEU A 589 17.13 -32.72 59.17
CA LEU A 589 16.53 -31.82 58.19
C LEU A 589 16.70 -32.42 56.79
N LYS A 590 15.65 -32.30 55.98
CA LYS A 590 15.65 -32.61 54.55
C LYS A 590 15.19 -31.37 53.80
N GLY A 591 15.99 -30.93 52.84
CA GLY A 591 15.76 -29.73 52.04
C GLY A 591 16.99 -29.43 51.19
N PHE A 592 16.87 -28.50 50.24
CA PHE A 592 18.00 -28.01 49.46
C PHE A 592 18.95 -27.19 50.36
N GLU A 593 20.26 -27.28 50.13
CA GLU A 593 21.28 -26.39 50.75
C GLU A 593 21.42 -26.42 52.29
N LEU A 594 21.38 -27.60 52.93
CA LEU A 594 21.66 -27.74 54.38
C LEU A 594 23.03 -27.17 54.82
N ILE A 595 23.97 -27.01 53.88
CA ILE A 595 25.32 -26.49 54.09
C ILE A 595 25.30 -24.97 54.39
N GLU A 596 24.22 -24.27 54.06
CA GLU A 596 24.09 -22.82 54.25
C GLU A 596 23.41 -22.42 55.56
N ILE A 597 23.17 -23.37 56.48
CA ILE A 597 22.61 -23.06 57.80
C ILE A 597 23.74 -22.60 58.72
N ASP A 598 23.71 -21.32 59.09
CA ASP A 598 24.70 -20.64 59.94
C ASP A 598 24.46 -20.87 61.44
N GLU A 599 23.24 -21.20 61.84
CA GLU A 599 22.92 -21.46 63.24
C GLU A 599 21.62 -22.23 63.41
N ILE A 600 21.57 -23.15 64.37
CA ILE A 600 20.36 -23.84 64.80
C ILE A 600 20.22 -23.69 66.31
N GLU A 601 19.11 -23.12 66.77
CA GLU A 601 18.79 -22.93 68.18
C GLU A 601 17.56 -23.78 68.55
N VAL A 602 17.67 -24.61 69.59
CA VAL A 602 16.59 -25.46 70.10
C VAL A 602 16.01 -24.81 71.36
N PHE A 603 14.74 -24.43 71.34
CA PHE A 603 14.02 -23.86 72.46
C PHE A 603 12.96 -24.83 72.98
N ASN A 604 12.64 -24.75 74.28
CA ASN A 604 11.38 -25.32 74.78
C ASN A 604 10.20 -24.37 74.52
N LEU A 605 8.96 -24.83 74.73
CA LEU A 605 7.76 -23.99 74.57
C LEU A 605 7.68 -22.75 75.47
N ARG A 606 8.51 -22.66 76.51
CA ARG A 606 8.60 -21.46 77.37
C ARG A 606 9.63 -20.44 76.85
N GLY A 607 10.21 -20.68 75.67
CA GLY A 607 11.22 -19.82 75.04
C GLY A 607 12.61 -19.93 75.66
N LYS A 608 12.87 -20.93 76.54
CA LYS A 608 14.21 -21.17 77.07
C LYS A 608 15.05 -21.91 76.04
N LEU A 609 16.20 -21.35 75.68
CA LEU A 609 17.21 -22.02 74.85
C LEU A 609 17.73 -23.26 75.59
N ILE A 610 17.66 -24.40 74.91
CA ILE A 610 18.09 -25.72 75.40
C ILE A 610 19.47 -26.05 74.85
N GLN A 611 19.68 -25.80 73.54
CA GLN A 611 20.90 -26.14 72.83
C GLN A 611 21.04 -25.27 71.59
N SER A 612 22.27 -25.02 71.13
CA SER A 612 22.54 -24.38 69.85
C SER A 612 23.64 -25.11 69.08
N TYR A 613 23.60 -25.01 67.77
CA TYR A 613 24.57 -25.55 66.83
C TYR A 613 25.02 -24.44 65.88
N PRO A 614 26.33 -24.23 65.68
CA PRO A 614 26.84 -23.19 64.79
C PRO A 614 26.77 -23.57 63.31
N THR A 615 26.41 -24.81 62.98
CA THR A 615 26.12 -25.31 61.63
C THR A 615 25.23 -26.55 61.75
N TYR A 616 24.71 -27.07 60.63
CA TYR A 616 23.97 -28.34 60.65
C TYR A 616 24.88 -29.53 61.01
N PRO A 617 24.61 -30.26 62.12
CA PRO A 617 25.45 -31.37 62.56
C PRO A 617 25.27 -32.63 61.71
N ALA A 618 26.39 -33.30 61.36
CA ALA A 618 26.38 -34.53 60.54
C ALA A 618 25.59 -35.69 61.17
N ASN A 619 25.47 -35.73 62.50
CA ASN A 619 24.76 -36.78 63.23
C ASN A 619 23.30 -36.42 63.59
N GLY A 620 22.77 -35.33 63.01
CA GLY A 620 21.44 -34.82 63.33
C GLY A 620 21.43 -33.92 64.58
N ILE A 621 20.30 -33.25 64.77
CA ILE A 621 20.05 -32.29 65.83
C ILE A 621 19.51 -33.05 67.04
N GLU A 622 20.21 -32.97 68.16
CA GLU A 622 19.83 -33.61 69.41
C GLU A 622 18.98 -32.67 70.27
N ILE A 623 17.92 -33.23 70.87
CA ILE A 623 17.02 -32.55 71.78
C ILE A 623 17.17 -33.20 73.16
N SER A 624 18.08 -32.66 73.97
CA SER A 624 18.46 -33.25 75.27
C SER A 624 17.44 -33.05 76.42
N GLY A 625 16.26 -32.48 76.14
CA GLY A 625 15.21 -32.27 77.15
C GLY A 625 14.28 -33.48 77.35
N LYS A 626 13.33 -33.37 78.30
CA LYS A 626 12.29 -34.39 78.56
C LYS A 626 11.30 -34.51 77.40
N ALA A 627 10.45 -35.54 77.40
CA ALA A 627 9.33 -35.65 76.46
C ALA A 627 8.49 -34.35 76.46
N GLY A 628 8.15 -33.87 75.27
CA GLY A 628 7.53 -32.56 75.10
C GLY A 628 7.78 -31.94 73.73
N VAL A 629 7.28 -30.71 73.56
CA VAL A 629 7.40 -29.96 72.31
C VAL A 629 8.56 -28.96 72.41
N TYR A 630 9.34 -28.88 71.34
CA TYR A 630 10.48 -28.00 71.16
C TYR A 630 10.32 -27.19 69.86
N LEU A 631 10.97 -26.03 69.81
CA LEU A 631 11.03 -25.16 68.64
C LEU A 631 12.47 -25.09 68.17
N LEU A 632 12.73 -25.42 66.91
CA LEU A 632 14.03 -25.32 66.27
C LEU A 632 14.01 -24.07 65.40
N LYS A 633 14.82 -23.08 65.76
CA LYS A 633 15.04 -21.88 64.97
C LYS A 633 16.32 -22.06 64.16
N MET A 634 16.22 -22.02 62.84
CA MET A 634 17.35 -22.12 61.92
C MET A 634 17.61 -20.74 61.32
N LYS A 635 18.86 -20.33 61.25
CA LYS A 635 19.29 -19.08 60.61
C LYS A 635 20.17 -19.39 59.40
N SER A 636 19.94 -18.67 58.32
CA SER A 636 20.76 -18.70 57.11
C SER A 636 20.79 -17.29 56.52
N GLY A 637 21.95 -16.66 56.56
CA GLY A 637 22.13 -15.24 56.23
C GLY A 637 21.22 -14.34 57.09
N SER A 638 20.41 -13.51 56.43
CA SER A 638 19.43 -12.61 57.06
C SER A 638 18.07 -13.26 57.34
N SER A 639 17.88 -14.55 57.00
CA SER A 639 16.61 -15.26 57.14
C SER A 639 16.60 -16.19 58.36
N ALA A 640 15.43 -16.37 58.98
CA ALA A 640 15.24 -17.34 60.06
C ALA A 640 13.90 -18.08 59.92
N GLN A 641 13.91 -19.40 60.14
CA GLN A 641 12.74 -20.25 60.10
C GLN A 641 12.60 -21.03 61.40
N ILE A 642 11.36 -21.27 61.85
CA ILE A 642 11.08 -22.01 63.08
C ILE A 642 10.26 -23.26 62.76
N LEU A 643 10.78 -24.43 63.15
CA LEU A 643 10.10 -25.71 63.05
C LEU A 643 9.74 -26.25 64.43
N ARG A 644 8.59 -26.90 64.54
CA ARG A 644 8.12 -27.52 65.78
C ARG A 644 8.51 -28.99 65.79
N VAL A 645 9.17 -29.46 66.85
CA VAL A 645 9.50 -30.87 67.06
C VAL A 645 8.83 -31.42 68.31
N TYR A 646 8.30 -32.63 68.23
CA TYR A 646 7.77 -33.36 69.36
C TYR A 646 8.69 -34.52 69.73
N LYS A 647 9.22 -34.52 70.95
CA LYS A 647 9.96 -35.63 71.53
C LYS A 647 9.01 -36.47 72.38
N THR A 648 8.84 -37.74 72.04
CA THR A 648 8.01 -38.67 72.83
C THR A 648 8.80 -39.21 74.02
N GLU A 649 8.10 -39.85 74.95
CA GLU A 649 8.72 -40.59 76.07
C GLU A 649 9.57 -41.78 75.61
#